data_AF-A0A2U1Y5K9-F1
#
_entry.id   AF-A0A2U1Y5K9-F1
#
_cell.length_a   1.000
_cell.length_b   1.000
_cell.length_c   1.000
_cell.angle_alpha   90.00
_cell.angle_beta   90.00
_cell.angle_gamma   90.00
#
_symmetry.space_group_name_H-M   'P 1'
#
loop_
_entity.id
_entity.type
_entity.pdbx_description
1 polymer ?
#
loop_
_entity_poly.entity_id
_entity_poly.type
_entity_poly.pdbx_seq_one_letter_code
_entity_poly.pdbx_strand_id
1 'polypeptide(L)'
;MASYLSGITDLVAGPPYAAYMAVFLLAMSESIPVIGAVVPGTAVILGISALIPGGQLDAVPVILAATLGAIAGDGASFWLGHRYHEAILSRWPMNRHPELVNRSDAFFHRHGGKSVLFARFTPGVRAFIPLVAGMLRMPVWRFYVANVASALVWALSHVLSGMLVGASLGFVGAAAERAAILLVVAIIVLWVIARLVRYGVRKAIPVLAAGQRRLWEWSASRDTWIACPVRAILDPALPEGKALAIAGGILVAASWLFLGILEDVVNRDPLVRVDVGVYRLLQGLRTPWVDSAMVAITEFGDTSVTLPVTVAVALYLAVRRRWKTLAYWLAAVGGAAAINTAIKGALHRMRPGALGYFGWSEFSFPSGHSTTNAVMYGFLAFLVVRRLGPGWWPVAVLAWAGLVVPIAFSRLYLGAHWFSDVMGGLAFGMAWVAVLSIAYLHHQHRGRVRGLFVVACMTLVVAGGVNVYRKHAAEVQRYAAREAAPTVLAGDWWTGGWQRLPARRVDLIGEEEEPMTVQWAGPLEALKATLKDSGWREPEGWTMTNTLTWLTADTDPLNLPVLPYLESGRVPVLTLIHPAEDQVSAAARWVVRLWATGFELRNGSTVPIWVGSVVEERFTHPYSLFTLGRMQPDLDGPRDALASALGEVSLVGPAPPVARYEWDRRVLLAHARSVSSSEAAP
;
A
#
# COMPACT_ATOMS: atom_id res chain seq x y z
N MET A 1 6.70 -10.00 -21.21
CA MET A 1 6.52 -8.65 -20.61
C MET A 1 7.83 -7.87 -20.58
N ALA A 2 8.97 -8.49 -20.25
CA ALA A 2 10.30 -7.89 -20.38
C ALA A 2 10.63 -7.41 -21.82
N SER A 3 10.23 -8.15 -22.86
CA SER A 3 10.38 -7.74 -24.27
C SER A 3 9.55 -6.52 -24.67
N TYR A 4 8.43 -6.27 -23.99
CA TYR A 4 7.58 -5.10 -24.26
C TYR A 4 8.20 -3.83 -23.69
N LEU A 5 8.85 -3.92 -22.53
CA LEU A 5 9.47 -2.78 -21.86
C LEU A 5 10.83 -2.43 -22.48
N SER A 6 11.64 -3.42 -22.85
CA SER A 6 12.88 -3.20 -23.61
C SER A 6 12.59 -2.59 -24.99
N GLY A 7 11.53 -3.07 -25.65
CA GLY A 7 11.06 -2.49 -26.91
C GLY A 7 10.62 -1.03 -26.75
N ILE A 8 10.01 -0.64 -25.63
CA ILE A 8 9.62 0.76 -25.36
C ILE A 8 10.85 1.63 -25.08
N THR A 9 11.85 1.13 -24.33
CA THR A 9 13.08 1.90 -24.08
C THR A 9 13.92 2.09 -25.35
N ASP A 10 14.01 1.07 -26.21
CA ASP A 10 14.72 1.17 -27.49
C ASP A 10 13.98 2.08 -28.49
N LEU A 11 12.64 2.09 -28.43
CA LEU A 11 11.78 2.99 -29.21
C LEU A 11 11.93 4.46 -28.79
N VAL A 12 12.23 4.71 -27.52
CA VAL A 12 12.45 6.05 -26.94
C VAL A 12 13.89 6.53 -27.17
N ALA A 13 14.87 5.61 -27.15
CA ALA A 13 16.27 5.91 -27.47
C ALA A 13 16.54 6.03 -28.98
N GLY A 14 15.65 5.46 -29.80
CA GLY A 14 15.68 5.55 -31.25
C GLY A 14 15.14 6.88 -31.78
N PRO A 15 15.09 7.03 -33.12
CA PRO A 15 14.62 8.26 -33.73
C PRO A 15 13.09 8.48 -33.55
N PRO A 16 12.61 9.73 -33.38
CA PRO A 16 11.24 10.06 -32.96
C PRO A 16 10.12 9.44 -33.82
N TYR A 17 10.40 9.17 -35.10
CA TYR A 17 9.44 8.55 -36.01
C TYR A 17 9.05 7.12 -35.61
N ALA A 18 9.93 6.39 -34.91
CA ALA A 18 9.64 5.05 -34.42
C ALA A 18 8.53 5.11 -33.36
N ALA A 19 8.62 6.09 -32.44
CA ALA A 19 7.59 6.32 -31.42
C ALA A 19 6.23 6.68 -32.04
N TYR A 20 6.21 7.55 -33.07
CA TYR A 20 4.98 7.89 -33.77
C TYR A 20 4.36 6.68 -34.49
N MET A 21 5.18 5.85 -35.14
CA MET A 21 4.72 4.63 -35.79
C MET A 21 4.17 3.62 -34.77
N ALA A 22 4.80 3.48 -33.61
CA ALA A 22 4.30 2.61 -32.55
C ALA A 22 2.95 3.09 -32.02
N VAL A 23 2.79 4.40 -31.78
CA VAL A 23 1.49 4.98 -31.36
C VAL A 23 0.41 4.70 -32.39
N PHE A 24 0.71 4.83 -33.68
CA PHE A 24 -0.21 4.47 -34.77
C PHE A 24 -0.62 2.99 -34.70
N LEU A 25 0.35 2.07 -34.62
CA LEU A 25 0.10 0.63 -34.57
C LEU A 25 -0.64 0.20 -33.29
N LEU A 26 -0.34 0.82 -32.15
CA LEU A 26 -1.03 0.57 -30.89
C LEU A 26 -2.49 1.03 -30.95
N ALA A 27 -2.75 2.23 -31.46
CA ALA A 27 -4.12 2.73 -31.63
C ALA A 27 -4.92 1.89 -32.63
N MET A 28 -4.27 1.45 -33.72
CA MET A 28 -4.86 0.57 -34.73
C MET A 28 -5.20 -0.81 -34.16
N SER A 29 -4.23 -1.47 -33.51
CA SER A 29 -4.40 -2.81 -32.94
C SER A 29 -5.47 -2.85 -31.85
N GLU A 30 -5.57 -1.79 -31.03
CA GLU A 30 -6.56 -1.66 -29.97
C GLU A 30 -8.01 -1.50 -30.49
N SER A 31 -8.15 -1.04 -31.72
CA SER A 31 -9.42 -0.83 -32.42
C SER A 31 -9.90 -2.08 -33.19
N ILE A 32 -9.09 -3.14 -33.22
CA ILE A 32 -9.43 -4.42 -33.86
C ILE A 32 -9.89 -5.43 -32.79
N PRO A 33 -11.10 -6.03 -32.93
CA PRO A 33 -11.58 -7.09 -32.05
C PRO A 33 -10.54 -8.20 -31.86
N VAL A 34 -10.51 -8.82 -30.67
CA VAL A 34 -9.53 -9.84 -30.26
C VAL A 34 -8.12 -9.29 -30.04
N ILE A 35 -7.54 -8.56 -30.99
CA ILE A 35 -6.21 -7.95 -30.84
C ILE A 35 -6.24 -6.91 -29.72
N GLY A 36 -7.19 -5.99 -29.73
CA GLY A 36 -7.34 -4.96 -28.70
C GLY A 36 -7.79 -5.47 -27.33
N ALA A 37 -8.16 -6.76 -27.20
CA ALA A 37 -8.39 -7.39 -25.90
C ALA A 37 -7.09 -7.87 -25.25
N VAL A 38 -6.05 -8.11 -26.05
CA VAL A 38 -4.74 -8.61 -25.60
C VAL A 38 -3.73 -7.47 -25.50
N VAL A 39 -3.78 -6.50 -26.42
CA VAL A 39 -2.82 -5.40 -26.50
C VAL A 39 -3.32 -4.20 -25.67
N PRO A 40 -2.59 -3.77 -24.62
CA PRO A 40 -2.98 -2.64 -23.78
C PRO A 40 -2.57 -1.29 -24.41
N GLY A 41 -3.04 -1.00 -25.63
CA GLY A 41 -2.60 0.15 -26.44
C GLY A 41 -2.73 1.49 -25.73
N THR A 42 -3.85 1.74 -25.05
CA THR A 42 -4.15 2.99 -24.35
C THR A 42 -3.15 3.30 -23.24
N ALA A 43 -2.76 2.29 -22.46
CA ALA A 43 -1.81 2.47 -21.35
C ALA A 43 -0.41 2.84 -21.88
N VAL A 44 0.00 2.21 -22.98
CA VAL A 44 1.30 2.51 -23.62
C VAL A 44 1.29 3.88 -24.27
N ILE A 45 0.21 4.28 -24.96
CA ILE A 45 0.06 5.62 -25.54
C ILE A 45 0.10 6.70 -24.44
N LEU A 46 -0.53 6.47 -23.29
CA LEU A 46 -0.43 7.36 -22.13
C LEU A 46 1.02 7.50 -21.63
N GLY A 47 1.75 6.38 -21.55
CA GLY A 47 3.17 6.37 -21.17
C GLY A 47 4.06 7.12 -22.16
N ILE A 48 3.91 6.89 -23.46
CA ILE A 48 4.65 7.61 -24.52
C ILE A 48 4.32 9.11 -24.48
N SER A 49 3.06 9.46 -24.26
CA SER A 49 2.62 10.87 -24.19
C SER A 49 3.18 11.60 -22.96
N ALA A 50 3.56 10.89 -21.90
CA ALA A 50 4.23 11.48 -20.74
C ALA A 50 5.65 11.96 -21.02
N LEU A 51 6.26 11.58 -22.16
CA LEU A 51 7.59 12.02 -22.58
C LEU A 51 7.59 13.35 -23.33
N ILE A 52 6.41 13.80 -23.82
CA ILE A 52 6.25 15.06 -24.57
C ILE A 52 6.73 16.28 -23.76
N PRO A 53 6.38 16.46 -22.47
CA PRO A 53 6.86 17.60 -21.67
C PRO A 53 8.38 17.63 -21.50
N GLY A 54 9.05 16.48 -21.59
CA GLY A 54 10.51 16.36 -21.52
C GLY A 54 11.23 16.75 -22.81
N GLY A 55 10.50 17.19 -23.86
CA GLY A 55 11.06 17.61 -25.14
C GLY A 55 11.51 16.47 -26.06
N GLN A 56 11.22 15.21 -25.71
CA GLN A 56 11.65 14.03 -26.46
C GLN A 56 10.73 13.74 -27.67
N LEU A 57 9.46 14.16 -27.59
CA LEU A 57 8.44 13.95 -28.61
C LEU A 57 7.56 15.20 -28.76
N ASP A 58 7.11 15.47 -29.98
CA ASP A 58 6.17 16.56 -30.25
C ASP A 58 4.72 16.09 -30.05
N ALA A 59 3.88 16.95 -29.47
CA ALA A 59 2.48 16.62 -29.20
C ALA A 59 1.66 16.37 -30.47
N VAL A 60 1.86 17.21 -31.51
CA VAL A 60 1.05 17.18 -32.72
C VAL A 60 1.23 15.85 -33.48
N PRO A 61 2.46 15.37 -33.77
CA PRO A 61 2.64 14.07 -34.42
C PRO A 61 2.07 12.89 -33.62
N VAL A 62 2.16 12.90 -32.29
CA VAL A 62 1.58 11.84 -31.44
C VAL A 62 0.05 11.82 -31.56
N ILE A 63 -0.60 12.99 -31.49
CA ILE A 63 -2.06 13.11 -31.65
C ILE A 63 -2.49 12.63 -33.04
N LEU A 64 -1.76 13.04 -34.08
CA LEU A 64 -2.04 12.63 -35.46
C LEU A 64 -1.87 11.12 -35.65
N ALA A 65 -0.76 10.55 -35.17
CA ALA A 65 -0.50 9.12 -35.24
C ALA A 65 -1.58 8.30 -34.51
N ALA A 66 -1.94 8.70 -33.29
CA ALA A 66 -3.00 8.05 -32.52
C ALA A 66 -4.36 8.14 -33.22
N THR A 67 -4.70 9.31 -33.76
CA THR A 67 -5.97 9.54 -34.48
C THR A 67 -6.03 8.70 -35.75
N LEU A 68 -4.98 8.73 -36.59
CA LEU A 68 -4.93 7.98 -37.84
C LEU A 68 -4.93 6.47 -37.60
N GLY A 69 -4.19 5.99 -36.60
CA GLY A 69 -4.17 4.58 -36.22
C GLY A 69 -5.56 4.10 -35.78
N ALA A 70 -6.22 4.89 -34.94
CA ALA A 70 -7.55 4.53 -34.46
C ALA A 70 -8.62 4.57 -35.58
N ILE A 71 -8.54 5.54 -36.50
CA ILE A 71 -9.41 5.58 -37.70
C ILE A 71 -9.17 4.34 -38.57
N ALA A 72 -7.91 3.98 -38.82
CA ALA A 72 -7.54 2.84 -39.65
C ALA A 72 -8.01 1.51 -39.03
N GLY A 73 -7.81 1.31 -37.73
CA GLY A 73 -8.23 0.11 -37.03
C GLY A 73 -9.75 -0.05 -36.98
N ASP A 74 -10.49 1.01 -36.63
CA ASP A 74 -11.95 1.00 -36.65
C ASP A 74 -12.49 0.79 -38.07
N GLY A 75 -11.85 1.40 -39.07
CA GLY A 75 -12.19 1.23 -40.49
C GLY A 75 -11.99 -0.21 -40.96
N ALA A 76 -10.88 -0.85 -40.57
CA ALA A 76 -10.62 -2.26 -40.85
C ALA A 76 -11.67 -3.17 -40.20
N SER A 77 -12.00 -2.91 -38.93
CA SER A 77 -13.06 -3.63 -38.19
C SER A 77 -14.42 -3.47 -38.85
N PHE A 78 -14.80 -2.25 -39.24
CA PHE A 78 -16.04 -1.97 -39.94
C PHE A 78 -16.10 -2.67 -41.31
N TRP A 79 -15.04 -2.59 -42.09
CA TRP A 79 -14.94 -3.27 -43.39
C TRP A 79 -15.07 -4.79 -43.25
N LEU A 80 -14.41 -5.39 -42.26
CA LEU A 80 -14.50 -6.82 -41.97
C LEU A 80 -15.94 -7.23 -41.64
N GLY A 81 -16.62 -6.43 -40.81
CA GLY A 81 -18.03 -6.65 -40.45
C GLY A 81 -18.96 -6.52 -41.65
N HIS A 82 -18.69 -5.56 -42.54
CA HIS A 82 -19.47 -5.32 -43.75
C HIS A 82 -19.30 -6.43 -44.80
N ARG A 83 -18.07 -6.94 -44.97
CA ARG A 83 -17.74 -7.97 -45.97
C ARG A 83 -18.17 -9.38 -45.57
N TYR A 84 -18.04 -9.73 -44.29
CA TYR A 84 -18.21 -11.10 -43.79
C TYR A 84 -19.44 -11.30 -42.87
N HIS A 85 -20.42 -10.39 -42.95
CA HIS A 85 -21.67 -10.34 -42.18
C HIS A 85 -22.14 -11.67 -41.57
N GLU A 86 -22.61 -12.62 -42.39
CA GLU A 86 -23.20 -13.89 -41.93
C GLU A 86 -22.16 -14.88 -41.37
N ALA A 87 -20.92 -14.83 -41.89
CA ALA A 87 -19.84 -15.72 -41.46
C ALA A 87 -19.30 -15.34 -40.08
N ILE A 88 -19.39 -14.07 -39.67
CA ILE A 88 -18.93 -13.61 -38.36
C ILE A 88 -19.97 -13.94 -37.27
N LEU A 89 -21.26 -13.86 -37.58
CA LEU A 89 -22.34 -14.22 -36.66
C LEU A 89 -22.29 -15.70 -36.25
N SER A 90 -21.85 -16.58 -37.16
CA SER A 90 -21.75 -18.03 -36.94
C SER A 90 -20.43 -18.47 -36.27
N ARG A 91 -19.45 -17.56 -36.10
CA ARG A 91 -18.13 -17.87 -35.52
C ARG A 91 -17.94 -17.27 -34.12
N TRP A 92 -17.00 -17.82 -33.37
CA TRP A 92 -16.61 -17.30 -32.05
C TRP A 92 -15.93 -15.93 -32.20
N PRO A 93 -16.17 -14.94 -31.31
CA PRO A 93 -16.96 -15.00 -30.07
C PRO A 93 -18.46 -14.72 -30.23
N MET A 94 -18.93 -14.29 -31.41
CA MET A 94 -20.31 -13.79 -31.58
C MET A 94 -21.37 -14.89 -31.43
N ASN A 95 -21.07 -16.11 -31.87
CA ASN A 95 -21.98 -17.27 -31.74
C ASN A 95 -22.35 -17.60 -30.27
N ARG A 96 -21.48 -17.29 -29.29
CA ARG A 96 -21.77 -17.53 -27.86
C ARG A 96 -22.60 -16.44 -27.18
N HIS A 97 -22.80 -15.30 -27.83
CA HIS A 97 -23.47 -14.14 -27.24
C HIS A 97 -24.50 -13.48 -28.19
N PRO A 98 -25.53 -14.21 -28.65
CA PRO A 98 -26.55 -13.67 -29.56
C PRO A 98 -27.35 -12.50 -28.96
N GLU A 99 -27.50 -12.46 -27.63
CA GLU A 99 -28.14 -11.32 -26.95
C GLU A 99 -27.38 -10.00 -27.14
N LEU A 100 -26.05 -10.03 -27.28
CA LEU A 100 -25.25 -8.83 -27.51
C LEU A 100 -25.49 -8.26 -28.91
N VAL A 101 -25.71 -9.11 -29.90
CA VAL A 101 -26.04 -8.69 -31.28
C VAL A 101 -27.40 -8.01 -31.29
N ASN A 102 -28.43 -8.62 -30.70
CA ASN A 102 -29.78 -8.06 -30.66
C ASN A 102 -29.85 -6.74 -29.87
N ARG A 103 -29.14 -6.64 -28.75
CA ARG A 103 -29.05 -5.37 -27.99
C ARG A 103 -28.29 -4.29 -28.75
N SER A 104 -27.23 -4.67 -29.47
CA SER A 104 -26.47 -3.74 -30.29
C SER A 104 -27.32 -3.21 -31.44
N ASP A 105 -28.07 -4.08 -32.11
CA ASP A 105 -29.01 -3.71 -33.18
C ASP A 105 -30.07 -2.72 -32.69
N ALA A 106 -30.74 -3.02 -31.56
CA ALA A 106 -31.68 -2.09 -30.92
C ALA A 106 -31.03 -0.76 -30.51
N PHE A 107 -29.77 -0.78 -30.07
CA PHE A 107 -29.01 0.41 -29.69
C PHE A 107 -28.64 1.28 -30.91
N PHE A 108 -28.20 0.66 -32.01
CA PHE A 108 -27.91 1.33 -33.28
C PHE A 108 -29.17 1.87 -33.96
N HIS A 109 -30.30 1.16 -33.89
CA HIS A 109 -31.59 1.68 -34.36
C HIS A 109 -32.02 2.93 -33.60
N ARG A 110 -31.77 3.00 -32.29
CA ARG A 110 -32.21 4.12 -31.43
C ARG A 110 -31.29 5.36 -31.49
N HIS A 111 -29.97 5.18 -31.67
CA HIS A 111 -29.00 6.27 -31.58
C HIS A 111 -28.18 6.50 -32.87
N GLY A 112 -28.29 5.62 -33.87
CA GLY A 112 -27.64 5.76 -35.18
C GLY A 112 -26.13 5.95 -35.09
N GLY A 113 -25.59 6.94 -35.81
CA GLY A 113 -24.15 7.25 -35.76
C GLY A 113 -23.63 7.74 -34.40
N LYS A 114 -24.51 8.24 -33.52
CA LYS A 114 -24.11 8.65 -32.16
C LYS A 114 -23.65 7.45 -31.32
N SER A 115 -24.14 6.25 -31.64
CA SER A 115 -23.71 5.00 -31.01
C SER A 115 -22.21 4.79 -31.14
N VAL A 116 -21.64 5.06 -32.31
CA VAL A 116 -20.19 4.89 -32.58
C VAL A 116 -19.36 5.86 -31.73
N LEU A 117 -19.83 7.11 -31.59
CA LEU A 117 -19.16 8.14 -30.79
C LEU A 117 -19.11 7.78 -29.29
N PHE A 118 -20.26 7.48 -28.69
CA PHE A 118 -20.33 7.22 -27.24
C PHE A 118 -19.68 5.91 -26.85
N ALA A 119 -19.82 4.88 -27.68
CA ALA A 119 -19.38 3.56 -27.32
C ALA A 119 -17.84 3.40 -27.41
N ARG A 120 -17.14 4.31 -28.09
CA ARG A 120 -15.66 4.42 -28.07
C ARG A 120 -15.10 4.67 -26.67
N PHE A 121 -15.84 5.38 -25.81
CA PHE A 121 -15.45 5.69 -24.43
C PHE A 121 -15.91 4.62 -23.42
N THR A 122 -16.46 3.50 -23.89
CA THR A 122 -16.93 2.41 -23.03
C THR A 122 -15.91 1.25 -23.04
N PRO A 123 -15.20 1.00 -21.92
CA PRO A 123 -14.23 -0.09 -21.83
C PRO A 123 -14.83 -1.46 -22.16
N GLY A 124 -14.07 -2.30 -22.88
CA GLY A 124 -14.48 -3.66 -23.25
C GLY A 124 -15.43 -3.76 -24.45
N VAL A 125 -16.18 -2.69 -24.77
CA VAL A 125 -17.12 -2.69 -25.91
C VAL A 125 -16.51 -2.01 -27.14
N ARG A 126 -15.64 -1.01 -26.95
CA ARG A 126 -15.08 -0.13 -28.01
C ARG A 126 -14.60 -0.85 -29.28
N ALA A 127 -13.85 -1.95 -29.15
CA ALA A 127 -13.25 -2.64 -30.29
C ALA A 127 -14.31 -3.36 -31.15
N PHE A 128 -15.45 -3.73 -30.56
CA PHE A 128 -16.50 -4.48 -31.23
C PHE A 128 -17.52 -3.59 -31.96
N ILE A 129 -17.68 -2.33 -31.57
CA ILE A 129 -18.70 -1.44 -32.15
C ILE A 129 -18.50 -1.19 -33.66
N PRO A 130 -17.29 -0.87 -34.17
CA PRO A 130 -17.10 -0.70 -35.61
C PRO A 130 -17.43 -1.98 -36.38
N LEU A 131 -17.01 -3.14 -35.86
CA LEU A 131 -17.32 -4.44 -36.44
C LEU A 131 -18.83 -4.66 -36.53
N VAL A 132 -19.54 -4.46 -35.43
CA VAL A 132 -21.00 -4.63 -35.37
C VAL A 132 -21.72 -3.61 -36.27
N ALA A 133 -21.26 -2.36 -36.33
CA ALA A 133 -21.81 -1.37 -37.26
C ALA A 133 -21.66 -1.79 -38.74
N GLY A 134 -20.52 -2.42 -39.08
CA GLY A 134 -20.29 -3.00 -40.39
C GLY A 134 -21.23 -4.16 -40.68
N MET A 135 -21.39 -5.07 -39.71
CA MET A 135 -22.32 -6.19 -39.81
C MET A 135 -23.75 -5.70 -40.03
N LEU A 136 -24.22 -4.69 -39.29
CA LEU A 136 -25.56 -4.13 -39.47
C LEU A 136 -25.71 -3.25 -40.72
N ARG A 137 -24.73 -3.25 -41.63
CA ARG A 137 -24.72 -2.50 -42.90
C ARG A 137 -25.02 -1.01 -42.73
N MET A 138 -24.45 -0.40 -41.68
CA MET A 138 -24.53 1.05 -41.49
C MET A 138 -23.95 1.79 -42.71
N PRO A 139 -24.57 2.89 -43.20
CA PRO A 139 -24.03 3.65 -44.32
C PRO A 139 -22.60 4.14 -44.04
N VAL A 140 -21.68 3.85 -44.98
CA VAL A 140 -20.23 4.08 -44.84
C VAL A 140 -19.91 5.51 -44.40
N TRP A 141 -20.55 6.52 -45.00
CA TRP A 141 -20.29 7.92 -44.66
C TRP A 141 -20.69 8.27 -43.22
N ARG A 142 -21.80 7.70 -42.71
CA ARG A 142 -22.25 7.96 -41.32
C ARG A 142 -21.27 7.36 -40.32
N PHE A 143 -20.72 6.19 -40.66
CA PHE A 143 -19.70 5.54 -39.85
C PHE A 143 -18.41 6.37 -39.81
N TYR A 144 -17.86 6.75 -40.97
CA TYR A 144 -16.59 7.48 -41.00
C TYR A 144 -16.66 8.87 -40.37
N VAL A 145 -17.77 9.62 -40.53
CA VAL A 145 -17.94 10.90 -39.83
C VAL A 145 -17.91 10.72 -38.31
N ALA A 146 -18.63 9.72 -37.78
CA ALA A 146 -18.63 9.43 -36.35
C ALA A 146 -17.28 8.86 -35.88
N ASN A 147 -16.64 8.02 -36.69
CA ASN A 147 -15.33 7.43 -36.39
C ASN A 147 -14.25 8.51 -36.29
N VAL A 148 -14.11 9.38 -37.30
CA VAL A 148 -13.10 10.44 -37.32
C VAL A 148 -13.29 11.41 -36.15
N ALA A 149 -14.53 11.87 -35.93
CA ALA A 149 -14.83 12.77 -34.81
C ALA A 149 -14.51 12.13 -33.45
N SER A 150 -14.89 10.87 -33.25
CA SER A 150 -14.64 10.16 -32.00
C SER A 150 -13.16 9.82 -31.79
N ALA A 151 -12.43 9.49 -32.86
CA ALA A 151 -10.99 9.20 -32.83
C ALA A 151 -10.18 10.43 -32.41
N LEU A 152 -10.51 11.61 -32.94
CA LEU A 152 -9.84 12.85 -32.59
C LEU A 152 -10.04 13.21 -31.12
N VAL A 153 -11.29 13.17 -30.63
CA VAL A 153 -11.59 13.46 -29.21
C VAL A 153 -10.91 12.44 -28.29
N TRP A 154 -10.92 11.15 -28.67
CA TRP A 154 -10.26 10.09 -27.93
C TRP A 154 -8.74 10.30 -27.86
N ALA A 155 -8.09 10.56 -28.99
CA ALA A 155 -6.65 10.79 -29.07
C ALA A 155 -6.25 12.01 -28.23
N LEU A 156 -6.97 13.13 -28.37
CA LEU A 156 -6.70 14.34 -27.60
C LEU A 156 -6.86 14.09 -26.09
N SER A 157 -7.92 13.39 -25.69
CA SER A 157 -8.18 13.09 -24.28
C SER A 157 -7.04 12.26 -23.65
N HIS A 158 -6.56 11.22 -24.34
CA HIS A 158 -5.51 10.35 -23.80
C HIS A 158 -4.13 11.00 -23.90
N VAL A 159 -3.76 11.58 -25.03
CA VAL A 159 -2.45 12.22 -25.18
C VAL A 159 -2.30 13.38 -24.20
N LEU A 160 -3.32 14.24 -24.06
CA LEU A 160 -3.27 15.35 -23.11
C LEU A 160 -3.23 14.86 -21.65
N SER A 161 -3.96 13.79 -21.32
CA SER A 161 -3.86 13.18 -19.98
C SER A 161 -2.46 12.65 -19.71
N GLY A 162 -1.83 11.97 -20.67
CA GLY A 162 -0.44 11.51 -20.56
C GLY A 162 0.54 12.67 -20.42
N MET A 163 0.38 13.74 -21.20
CA MET A 163 1.18 14.96 -21.08
C MET A 163 1.06 15.61 -19.70
N LEU A 164 -0.16 15.70 -19.15
CA LEU A 164 -0.38 16.24 -17.79
C LEU A 164 0.30 15.38 -16.73
N VAL A 165 0.21 14.06 -16.85
CA VAL A 165 0.93 13.12 -15.97
C VAL A 165 2.44 13.34 -16.08
N GLY A 166 3.00 13.39 -17.30
CA GLY A 166 4.42 13.64 -17.53
C GLY A 166 4.90 14.98 -16.95
N ALA A 167 4.15 16.06 -17.18
CA ALA A 167 4.46 17.39 -16.66
C ALA A 167 4.43 17.41 -15.12
N SER A 168 3.47 16.70 -14.51
CA SER A 168 3.39 16.57 -13.06
C SER A 168 4.53 15.74 -12.46
N LEU A 169 5.02 14.72 -13.16
CA LEU A 169 6.17 13.92 -12.70
C LEU A 169 7.48 14.70 -12.79
N GLY A 170 7.66 15.49 -13.85
CA GLY A 170 8.82 16.37 -14.02
C GLY A 170 8.95 17.45 -12.94
N PHE A 171 7.84 17.90 -12.36
CA PHE A 171 7.82 18.90 -11.28
C PHE A 171 8.16 18.31 -9.90
N VAL A 172 8.12 16.97 -9.72
CA VAL A 172 8.03 16.34 -8.39
C VAL A 172 9.28 15.53 -8.01
N GLY A 173 10.24 15.29 -8.92
CA GLY A 173 11.55 14.68 -8.60
C GLY A 173 11.45 13.34 -7.82
N ALA A 174 12.47 13.00 -7.01
CA ALA A 174 12.47 11.77 -6.19
C ALA A 174 11.28 11.65 -5.20
N ALA A 175 10.55 12.74 -4.95
CA ALA A 175 9.32 12.69 -4.16
C ALA A 175 8.15 12.03 -4.92
N ALA A 176 8.21 11.98 -6.26
CA ALA A 176 7.19 11.35 -7.10
C ALA A 176 7.25 9.83 -6.96
N GLU A 177 8.46 9.26 -6.89
CA GLU A 177 8.69 7.83 -6.75
C GLU A 177 8.09 7.30 -5.44
N ARG A 178 8.41 7.94 -4.31
CA ARG A 178 7.91 7.54 -2.98
C ARG A 178 6.38 7.60 -2.91
N ALA A 179 5.80 8.63 -3.51
CA ALA A 179 4.36 8.76 -3.52
C ALA A 179 3.65 7.84 -4.50
N ALA A 180 4.28 7.54 -5.65
CA ALA A 180 3.78 6.52 -6.56
C ALA A 180 3.74 5.16 -5.86
N ILE A 181 4.76 4.82 -5.07
CA ILE A 181 4.76 3.62 -4.21
C ILE A 181 3.57 3.65 -3.25
N LEU A 182 3.37 4.74 -2.50
CA LEU A 182 2.25 4.87 -1.57
C LEU A 182 0.88 4.78 -2.26
N LEU A 183 0.72 5.38 -3.44
CA LEU A 183 -0.51 5.32 -4.22
C LEU A 183 -0.79 3.89 -4.72
N VAL A 184 0.22 3.20 -5.24
CA VAL A 184 0.11 1.81 -5.67
C VAL A 184 -0.25 0.91 -4.49
N VAL A 185 0.40 1.08 -3.34
CA VAL A 185 0.07 0.34 -2.11
C VAL A 185 -1.38 0.63 -1.68
N ALA A 186 -1.81 1.90 -1.69
CA ALA A 186 -3.19 2.26 -1.35
C ALA A 186 -4.21 1.61 -2.30
N ILE A 187 -3.95 1.61 -3.61
CA ILE A 187 -4.81 0.95 -4.62
C ILE A 187 -4.86 -0.56 -4.38
N ILE A 188 -3.72 -1.20 -4.11
CA ILE A 188 -3.64 -2.63 -3.81
C ILE A 188 -4.43 -2.95 -2.53
N VAL A 189 -4.24 -2.17 -1.46
CA VAL A 189 -4.97 -2.36 -0.19
C VAL A 189 -6.48 -2.22 -0.41
N LEU A 190 -6.94 -1.18 -1.10
CA LEU A 190 -8.36 -1.00 -1.43
C LEU A 190 -8.90 -2.15 -2.30
N TRP A 191 -8.12 -2.62 -3.27
CA TRP A 191 -8.47 -3.75 -4.12
C TRP A 191 -8.57 -5.05 -3.31
N VAL A 192 -7.61 -5.33 -2.43
CA VAL A 192 -7.62 -6.48 -1.52
C VAL A 192 -8.82 -6.41 -0.59
N ILE A 193 -9.11 -5.26 0.02
CA ILE A 193 -10.30 -5.05 0.85
C ILE A 193 -11.57 -5.33 0.02
N ALA A 194 -11.69 -4.79 -1.19
CA ALA A 194 -12.83 -5.04 -2.06
C ALA A 194 -12.98 -6.52 -2.42
N ARG A 195 -11.87 -7.22 -2.68
CA ARG A 195 -11.85 -8.66 -2.95
C ARG A 195 -12.24 -9.48 -1.73
N LEU A 196 -11.68 -9.19 -0.56
CA LEU A 196 -11.99 -9.85 0.71
C LEU A 196 -13.44 -9.63 1.12
N VAL A 197 -13.97 -8.41 0.97
CA VAL A 197 -15.40 -8.11 1.23
C VAL A 197 -16.29 -8.91 0.28
N ARG A 198 -16.00 -8.90 -1.03
CA ARG A 198 -16.78 -9.68 -2.00
C ARG A 198 -16.67 -11.19 -1.74
N TYR A 199 -15.49 -11.67 -1.38
CA TYR A 199 -15.23 -13.07 -1.07
C TYR A 199 -15.95 -13.50 0.20
N GLY A 200 -15.81 -12.73 1.29
CA GLY A 200 -16.48 -12.96 2.57
C GLY A 200 -18.01 -12.94 2.43
N VAL A 201 -18.57 -11.99 1.69
CA VAL A 201 -20.01 -11.96 1.40
C VAL A 201 -20.45 -13.21 0.64
N ARG A 202 -19.64 -13.72 -0.30
CA ARG A 202 -19.98 -14.93 -1.10
C ARG A 202 -19.77 -16.25 -0.34
N LYS A 203 -18.72 -16.36 0.48
CA LYS A 203 -18.29 -17.62 1.12
C LYS A 203 -18.55 -17.67 2.62
N ALA A 204 -18.29 -16.59 3.35
CA ALA A 204 -18.46 -16.57 4.80
C ALA A 204 -19.94 -16.50 5.20
N ILE A 205 -20.79 -15.76 4.48
CA ILE A 205 -22.23 -15.67 4.81
C ILE A 205 -22.92 -17.05 4.78
N PRO A 206 -22.74 -17.91 3.74
CA PRO A 206 -23.29 -19.27 3.76
C PRO A 206 -22.77 -20.12 4.92
N VAL A 207 -21.47 -20.05 5.23
CA VAL A 207 -20.85 -20.82 6.33
C VAL A 207 -21.38 -20.37 7.68
N LEU A 208 -21.43 -19.05 7.94
CA LEU A 208 -22.00 -18.50 9.17
C LEU A 208 -23.49 -18.85 9.30
N ALA A 209 -24.26 -18.81 8.21
CA ALA A 209 -25.66 -19.20 8.20
C ALA A 209 -25.87 -20.72 8.39
N ALA A 210 -24.92 -21.56 7.95
CA ALA A 210 -24.94 -22.99 8.22
C ALA A 210 -24.55 -23.30 9.67
N GLY A 211 -23.51 -22.65 10.19
CA GLY A 211 -23.10 -22.73 11.59
C GLY A 211 -24.20 -22.26 12.54
N GLN A 212 -24.87 -21.14 12.21
CA GLN A 212 -26.05 -20.66 12.93
C GLN A 212 -27.13 -21.74 13.01
N ARG A 213 -27.47 -22.39 11.89
CA ARG A 213 -28.50 -23.45 11.87
C ARG A 213 -28.11 -24.63 12.76
N ARG A 214 -26.85 -25.10 12.68
CA ARG A 214 -26.34 -26.18 13.54
C ARG A 214 -26.37 -25.82 15.03
N LEU A 215 -25.95 -24.59 15.37
CA LEU A 215 -26.00 -24.08 16.74
C LEU A 215 -27.43 -23.96 17.25
N TRP A 216 -28.35 -23.51 16.39
CA TRP A 216 -29.77 -23.44 16.71
C TRP A 216 -30.38 -24.83 16.93
N GLU A 217 -30.13 -25.80 16.04
CA GLU A 217 -30.56 -27.20 16.17
C GLU A 217 -30.00 -27.84 17.45
N TRP A 218 -28.72 -27.64 17.74
CA TRP A 218 -28.10 -28.06 19.00
C TRP A 218 -28.78 -27.43 20.21
N SER A 219 -29.04 -26.11 20.17
CA SER A 219 -29.69 -25.40 21.28
C SER A 219 -31.16 -25.81 21.46
N ALA A 220 -31.84 -26.21 20.39
CA ALA A 220 -33.22 -26.68 20.42
C ALA A 220 -33.34 -28.09 21.04
N SER A 221 -32.24 -28.87 21.07
CA SER A 221 -32.19 -30.22 21.65
C SER A 221 -31.71 -30.25 23.11
N ARG A 222 -31.44 -29.09 23.74
CA ARG A 222 -30.95 -29.01 25.13
C ARG A 222 -31.63 -27.89 25.90
N ASP A 223 -32.23 -28.20 27.05
CA ASP A 223 -32.71 -27.20 28.01
C ASP A 223 -31.63 -26.90 29.05
N THR A 224 -30.65 -26.09 28.64
CA THR A 224 -29.62 -25.55 29.54
C THR A 224 -29.75 -24.03 29.63
N TRP A 225 -29.23 -23.46 30.73
CA TRP A 225 -29.20 -22.01 30.93
C TRP A 225 -28.47 -21.23 29.81
N ILE A 226 -27.57 -21.89 29.07
CA ILE A 226 -26.86 -21.35 27.90
C ILE A 226 -27.68 -21.53 26.61
N ALA A 227 -28.39 -22.65 26.46
CA ALA A 227 -29.13 -22.95 25.25
C ALA A 227 -30.34 -22.04 25.03
N CYS A 228 -31.01 -21.60 26.10
CA CYS A 228 -32.18 -20.72 26.02
C CYS A 228 -31.88 -19.35 25.35
N PRO A 229 -30.87 -18.57 25.79
CA PRO A 229 -30.52 -17.32 25.11
C PRO A 229 -29.95 -17.55 23.70
N VAL A 230 -29.17 -18.62 23.49
CA VAL A 230 -28.64 -18.96 22.16
C VAL A 230 -29.77 -19.25 21.16
N ARG A 231 -30.79 -20.00 21.58
CA ARG A 231 -31.98 -20.29 20.77
C ARG A 231 -32.77 -19.04 20.42
N ALA A 232 -32.95 -18.13 21.39
CA ALA A 232 -33.66 -16.86 21.19
C ALA A 232 -32.92 -15.90 20.24
N ILE A 233 -31.59 -15.88 20.29
CA ILE A 233 -30.74 -14.97 19.48
C ILE A 233 -30.52 -15.51 18.06
N LEU A 234 -30.37 -16.82 17.90
CA LEU A 234 -29.98 -17.44 16.63
C LEU A 234 -31.15 -18.01 15.82
N ASP A 235 -32.39 -17.68 16.14
CA ASP A 235 -33.57 -18.17 15.41
C ASP A 235 -33.48 -17.85 13.89
N PRO A 236 -33.32 -18.87 13.02
CA PRO A 236 -33.21 -18.68 11.59
C PRO A 236 -34.54 -18.25 10.93
N ALA A 237 -35.67 -18.38 11.62
CA ALA A 237 -36.97 -17.91 11.14
C ALA A 237 -37.09 -16.37 11.19
N LEU A 238 -36.27 -15.70 12.00
CA LEU A 238 -36.24 -14.24 12.06
C LEU A 238 -35.41 -13.66 10.90
N PRO A 239 -35.92 -12.64 10.17
CA PRO A 239 -35.17 -11.96 9.11
C PRO A 239 -33.82 -11.39 9.56
N GLU A 240 -33.67 -11.14 10.87
CA GLU A 240 -32.52 -10.54 11.51
C GLU A 240 -31.46 -11.57 11.94
N GLY A 241 -31.78 -12.88 11.93
CA GLY A 241 -30.89 -13.95 12.40
C GLY A 241 -29.55 -14.00 11.63
N LYS A 242 -29.57 -13.78 10.31
CA LYS A 242 -28.34 -13.70 9.50
C LYS A 242 -27.47 -12.50 9.87
N ALA A 243 -28.08 -11.36 10.18
CA ALA A 243 -27.35 -10.16 10.58
C ALA A 243 -26.73 -10.32 11.97
N LEU A 244 -27.44 -11.00 12.88
CA LEU A 244 -26.92 -11.38 14.20
C LEU A 244 -25.75 -12.36 14.09
N ALA A 245 -25.83 -13.38 13.24
CA ALA A 245 -24.73 -14.31 13.01
C ALA A 245 -23.48 -13.62 12.43
N ILE A 246 -23.66 -12.69 11.49
CA ILE A 246 -22.56 -11.89 10.93
C ILE A 246 -21.94 -11.00 12.02
N ALA A 247 -22.77 -10.27 12.78
CA ALA A 247 -22.28 -9.40 13.85
C ALA A 247 -21.58 -10.21 14.96
N GLY A 248 -22.09 -11.38 15.31
CA GLY A 248 -21.45 -12.30 16.27
C GLY A 248 -20.10 -12.82 15.78
N GLY A 249 -20.00 -13.21 14.50
CA GLY A 249 -18.72 -13.59 13.89
C GLY A 249 -17.70 -12.45 13.89
N ILE A 250 -18.13 -11.24 13.54
CA ILE A 250 -17.28 -10.04 13.61
C ILE A 250 -16.84 -9.77 15.05
N LEU A 251 -17.75 -9.89 16.03
CA LEU A 251 -17.44 -9.68 17.44
C LEU A 251 -16.34 -10.65 17.91
N VAL A 252 -16.47 -11.95 17.62
CA VAL A 252 -15.47 -12.95 18.01
C VAL A 252 -14.12 -12.66 17.36
N ALA A 253 -14.09 -12.43 16.04
CA ALA A 253 -12.85 -12.19 15.32
C ALA A 253 -12.16 -10.87 15.74
N ALA A 254 -12.93 -9.80 15.91
CA ALA A 254 -12.42 -8.50 16.31
C ALA A 254 -11.95 -8.49 17.77
N SER A 255 -12.67 -9.17 18.67
CA SER A 255 -12.24 -9.33 20.07
C SER A 255 -10.99 -10.20 20.17
N TRP A 256 -10.89 -11.31 19.42
CA TRP A 256 -9.67 -12.12 19.36
C TRP A 256 -8.47 -11.29 18.93
N LEU A 257 -8.61 -10.55 17.82
CA LEU A 257 -7.54 -9.69 17.32
C LEU A 257 -7.17 -8.59 18.33
N PHE A 258 -8.16 -7.92 18.93
CA PHE A 258 -7.90 -6.87 19.92
C PHE A 258 -7.18 -7.41 21.16
N LEU A 259 -7.63 -8.55 21.70
CA LEU A 259 -7.04 -9.15 22.89
C LEU A 259 -5.63 -9.66 22.61
N GLY A 260 -5.38 -10.27 21.44
CA GLY A 260 -4.02 -10.68 21.05
C GLY A 260 -3.06 -9.49 20.91
N ILE A 261 -3.50 -8.40 20.26
CA ILE A 261 -2.70 -7.17 20.18
C ILE A 261 -2.47 -6.56 21.57
N LEU A 262 -3.50 -6.56 22.42
CA LEU A 262 -3.40 -6.03 23.78
C LEU A 262 -2.41 -6.84 24.62
N GLU A 263 -2.45 -8.17 24.53
CA GLU A 263 -1.50 -9.08 25.16
C GLU A 263 -0.07 -8.78 24.70
N ASP A 264 0.16 -8.70 23.38
CA ASP A 264 1.49 -8.40 22.83
C ASP A 264 2.04 -7.04 23.32
N VAL A 265 1.17 -6.03 23.40
CA VAL A 265 1.53 -4.68 23.87
C VAL A 265 1.85 -4.67 25.36
N VAL A 266 1.12 -5.44 26.16
CA VAL A 266 1.35 -5.54 27.62
C VAL A 266 2.64 -6.31 27.92
N ASN A 267 2.88 -7.41 27.20
CA ASN A 267 4.05 -8.28 27.38
C ASN A 267 5.32 -7.72 26.75
N ARG A 268 5.23 -6.69 25.89
CA ARG A 268 6.32 -6.14 25.07
C ARG A 268 6.92 -7.18 24.10
N ASP A 269 6.03 -7.97 23.53
CA ASP A 269 6.30 -9.08 22.61
C ASP A 269 6.75 -8.61 21.21
N PRO A 270 7.10 -9.51 20.26
CA PRO A 270 7.68 -9.16 18.96
C PRO A 270 6.91 -8.10 18.15
N LEU A 271 5.60 -7.95 18.38
CA LEU A 271 4.78 -6.90 17.76
C LEU A 271 5.32 -5.48 18.03
N VAL A 272 5.96 -5.25 19.18
CA VAL A 272 6.63 -3.97 19.49
C VAL A 272 7.84 -3.73 18.57
N ARG A 273 8.54 -4.80 18.15
CA ARG A 273 9.63 -4.69 17.17
C ARG A 273 9.08 -4.39 15.76
N VAL A 274 7.95 -5.00 15.39
CA VAL A 274 7.22 -4.67 14.15
C VAL A 274 6.82 -3.20 14.13
N ASP A 275 6.34 -2.66 15.26
CA ASP A 275 5.95 -1.25 15.37
C ASP A 275 7.10 -0.30 15.01
N VAL A 276 8.31 -0.56 15.52
CA VAL A 276 9.51 0.23 15.20
C VAL A 276 9.86 0.09 13.71
N GLY A 277 9.78 -1.12 13.17
CA GLY A 277 10.04 -1.40 11.76
C GLY A 277 9.11 -0.63 10.82
N VAL A 278 7.80 -0.74 11.05
CA VAL A 278 6.78 -0.04 10.27
C VAL A 278 6.93 1.48 10.41
N TYR A 279 7.19 1.99 11.62
CA TYR A 279 7.40 3.42 11.85
C TYR A 279 8.57 3.96 11.01
N ARG A 280 9.76 3.34 11.13
CA ARG A 280 10.97 3.77 10.41
C ARG A 280 10.82 3.67 8.89
N LEU A 281 10.18 2.59 8.40
CA LEU A 281 9.85 2.43 6.98
C LEU A 281 8.99 3.58 6.46
N LEU A 282 7.91 3.90 7.18
CA LEU A 282 7.01 4.99 6.81
C LEU A 282 7.69 6.35 6.90
N GLN A 283 8.54 6.59 7.91
CA GLN A 283 9.33 7.82 8.00
C GLN A 283 10.28 8.00 6.79
N GLY A 284 10.82 6.89 6.24
CA GLY A 284 11.64 6.91 5.03
C GLY A 284 10.87 7.28 3.74
N LEU A 285 9.56 7.03 3.72
CA LEU A 285 8.68 7.36 2.59
C LEU A 285 8.13 8.80 2.65
N ARG A 286 8.43 9.55 3.72
CA ARG A 286 7.88 10.90 3.89
C ARG A 286 8.39 11.89 2.87
N THR A 287 7.49 12.74 2.39
CA THR A 287 7.79 13.88 1.51
C THR A 287 6.87 15.06 1.86
N PRO A 288 7.29 16.33 1.69
CA PRO A 288 6.51 17.48 2.15
C PRO A 288 5.08 17.54 1.59
N TRP A 289 4.88 17.13 0.34
CA TRP A 289 3.57 17.19 -0.29
C TRP A 289 2.67 16.02 0.14
N VAL A 290 3.22 14.82 0.31
CA VAL A 290 2.47 13.68 0.85
C VAL A 290 2.14 13.92 2.32
N ASP A 291 3.05 14.55 3.08
CA ASP A 291 2.81 14.99 4.45
C ASP A 291 1.61 15.94 4.50
N SER A 292 1.57 16.96 3.65
CA SER A 292 0.40 17.84 3.52
C SER A 292 -0.88 17.04 3.21
N ALA A 293 -0.88 16.15 2.22
CA ALA A 293 -2.05 15.33 1.90
C ALA A 293 -2.50 14.44 3.08
N MET A 294 -1.55 13.82 3.79
CA MET A 294 -1.84 12.95 4.95
C MET A 294 -2.33 13.75 6.16
N VAL A 295 -1.84 14.98 6.35
CA VAL A 295 -2.38 15.92 7.34
C VAL A 295 -3.84 16.23 7.04
N ALA A 296 -4.16 16.61 5.79
CA ALA A 296 -5.55 16.87 5.41
C ALA A 296 -6.44 15.63 5.63
N ILE A 297 -5.95 14.42 5.33
CA ILE A 297 -6.69 13.17 5.57
C ILE A 297 -6.92 12.92 7.07
N THR A 298 -5.89 13.05 7.92
CA THR A 298 -6.06 12.82 9.37
C THR A 298 -7.00 13.84 10.01
N GLU A 299 -7.06 15.07 9.49
CA GLU A 299 -7.91 16.15 9.98
C GLU A 299 -9.41 15.81 9.84
N PHE A 300 -9.82 15.03 8.84
CA PHE A 300 -11.20 14.50 8.75
C PHE A 300 -11.54 13.55 9.90
N GLY A 301 -10.53 12.96 10.54
CA GLY A 301 -10.67 12.11 11.71
C GLY A 301 -10.61 12.84 13.05
N ASP A 302 -10.35 14.14 13.06
CA ASP A 302 -10.19 14.92 14.29
C ASP A 302 -11.50 15.06 15.07
N THR A 303 -11.38 15.27 16.39
CA THR A 303 -12.51 15.63 17.26
C THR A 303 -13.26 16.86 16.75
N SER A 304 -12.56 17.84 16.15
CA SER A 304 -13.18 19.04 15.59
C SER A 304 -14.10 18.77 14.40
N VAL A 305 -13.97 17.62 13.72
CA VAL A 305 -14.83 17.21 12.60
C VAL A 305 -15.86 16.17 13.06
N THR A 306 -15.41 15.17 13.81
CA THR A 306 -16.25 14.06 14.28
C THR A 306 -17.30 14.50 15.30
N LEU A 307 -17.02 15.50 16.15
CA LEU A 307 -18.00 16.03 17.10
C LEU A 307 -19.17 16.74 16.39
N PRO A 308 -18.97 17.70 15.46
CA PRO A 308 -20.06 18.25 14.65
C PRO A 308 -20.88 17.19 13.92
N VAL A 309 -20.25 16.18 13.31
CA VAL A 309 -20.96 15.07 12.66
C VAL A 309 -21.83 14.30 13.66
N THR A 310 -21.27 13.99 14.83
CA THR A 310 -21.99 13.32 15.92
C THR A 310 -23.20 14.12 16.39
N VAL A 311 -23.03 15.42 16.61
CA VAL A 311 -24.09 16.34 17.03
C VAL A 311 -25.15 16.49 15.94
N ALA A 312 -24.77 16.65 14.67
CA ALA A 312 -25.72 16.78 13.57
C ALA A 312 -26.58 15.53 13.40
N VAL A 313 -25.97 14.34 13.47
CA VAL A 313 -26.70 13.07 13.46
C VAL A 313 -27.61 12.95 14.68
N ALA A 314 -27.11 13.30 15.87
CA ALA A 314 -27.89 13.26 17.11
C ALA A 314 -29.13 14.18 17.05
N LEU A 315 -28.94 15.44 16.64
CA LEU A 315 -30.01 16.43 16.45
C LEU A 315 -31.01 15.95 15.41
N TYR A 316 -30.53 15.42 14.29
CA TYR A 316 -31.39 14.88 13.25
C TYR A 316 -32.25 13.72 13.76
N LEU A 317 -31.68 12.80 14.55
CA LEU A 317 -32.44 11.71 15.18
C LEU A 317 -33.42 12.22 16.24
N ALA A 318 -33.06 13.24 17.01
CA ALA A 318 -33.92 13.87 18.02
C ALA A 318 -35.12 14.58 17.38
N VAL A 319 -34.90 15.38 16.33
CA VAL A 319 -35.96 16.05 15.55
C VAL A 319 -36.93 15.03 14.93
N ARG A 320 -36.40 13.88 14.49
CA ARG A 320 -37.20 12.75 13.98
C ARG A 320 -37.82 11.90 15.10
N ARG A 321 -37.69 12.30 16.36
CA ARG A 321 -38.19 11.63 17.57
C ARG A 321 -37.76 10.16 17.68
N ARG A 322 -36.55 9.84 17.22
CA ARG A 322 -35.96 8.49 17.26
C ARG A 322 -35.07 8.28 18.48
N TRP A 323 -35.62 8.51 19.67
CA TRP A 323 -34.89 8.52 20.96
C TRP A 323 -34.06 7.27 21.24
N LYS A 324 -34.58 6.08 20.92
CA LYS A 324 -33.81 4.83 21.11
C LYS A 324 -32.60 4.75 20.18
N THR A 325 -32.77 5.08 18.89
CA THR A 325 -31.64 5.09 17.93
C THR A 325 -30.64 6.19 18.28
N LEU A 326 -31.11 7.32 18.78
CA LEU A 326 -30.26 8.37 19.35
C LEU A 326 -29.45 7.84 20.54
N ALA A 327 -30.06 7.13 21.48
CA ALA A 327 -29.36 6.55 22.63
C ALA A 327 -28.24 5.59 22.18
N TYR A 328 -28.52 4.70 21.21
CA TYR A 328 -27.49 3.82 20.64
C TYR A 328 -26.39 4.59 19.89
N TRP A 329 -26.73 5.67 19.18
CA TRP A 329 -25.76 6.54 18.52
C TRP A 329 -24.81 7.21 19.52
N LEU A 330 -25.36 7.76 20.60
CA LEU A 330 -24.59 8.38 21.67
C LEU A 330 -23.76 7.34 22.45
N ALA A 331 -24.31 6.14 22.68
CA ALA A 331 -23.59 5.03 23.28
C ALA A 331 -22.44 4.54 22.38
N ALA A 332 -22.63 4.54 21.06
CA ALA A 332 -21.58 4.20 20.10
C ALA A 332 -20.39 5.16 20.24
N VAL A 333 -20.62 6.45 19.98
CA VAL A 333 -19.52 7.43 19.94
C VAL A 333 -18.97 7.73 21.34
N GLY A 334 -19.86 8.00 22.31
CA GLY A 334 -19.48 8.34 23.68
C GLY A 334 -18.87 7.17 24.44
N GLY A 335 -19.44 5.97 24.30
CA GLY A 335 -18.90 4.75 24.92
C GLY A 335 -17.52 4.39 24.37
N ALA A 336 -17.33 4.47 23.05
CA ALA A 336 -16.02 4.23 22.44
C ALA A 336 -14.98 5.24 22.91
N ALA A 337 -15.32 6.54 22.97
CA ALA A 337 -14.41 7.57 23.47
C ALA A 337 -14.04 7.36 24.95
N ALA A 338 -15.02 7.03 25.80
CA ALA A 338 -14.79 6.78 27.22
C ALA A 338 -13.90 5.55 27.45
N ILE A 339 -14.21 4.41 26.84
CA ILE A 339 -13.42 3.18 26.97
C ILE A 339 -12.02 3.37 26.39
N ASN A 340 -11.88 4.02 25.23
CA ASN A 340 -10.56 4.32 24.65
C ASN A 340 -9.72 5.18 25.61
N THR A 341 -10.34 6.15 26.29
CA THR A 341 -9.64 7.01 27.26
C THR A 341 -9.24 6.22 28.50
N ALA A 342 -10.12 5.33 28.99
CA ALA A 342 -9.82 4.46 30.12
C ALA A 342 -8.65 3.50 29.83
N ILE A 343 -8.62 2.86 28.65
CA ILE A 343 -7.52 1.97 28.26
C ILE A 343 -6.20 2.74 28.14
N LYS A 344 -6.22 3.94 27.54
CA LYS A 344 -5.06 4.82 27.47
C LYS A 344 -4.50 5.14 28.85
N GLY A 345 -5.39 5.46 29.79
CA GLY A 345 -5.06 5.72 31.17
C GLY A 345 -4.60 4.51 31.97
N ALA A 346 -4.86 3.29 31.50
CA ALA A 346 -4.38 2.08 32.16
C ALA A 346 -2.98 1.71 31.66
N LEU A 347 -2.77 1.71 30.34
CA LEU A 347 -1.56 1.16 29.73
C LEU A 347 -0.37 2.12 29.68
N HIS A 348 -0.61 3.45 29.73
CA HIS A 348 0.44 4.46 29.73
C HIS A 348 1.48 4.33 28.60
N ARG A 349 1.07 3.78 27.44
CA ARG A 349 1.98 3.54 26.31
C ARG A 349 2.39 4.85 25.64
N MET A 350 3.69 5.07 25.47
CA MET A 350 4.24 6.27 24.81
C MET A 350 4.07 6.23 23.28
N ARG A 351 3.85 7.40 22.68
CA ARG A 351 3.76 7.58 21.23
C ARG A 351 5.11 7.50 20.53
N PRO A 352 5.13 7.24 19.21
CA PRO A 352 6.33 7.46 18.41
C PRO A 352 6.62 8.95 18.33
N GLY A 353 7.80 9.36 18.82
CA GLY A 353 8.33 10.71 18.67
C GLY A 353 7.67 11.81 19.51
N ALA A 354 8.38 12.94 19.65
CA ALA A 354 7.96 14.13 20.37
C ALA A 354 7.09 15.08 19.51
N LEU A 355 5.82 14.73 19.27
CA LEU A 355 4.86 15.59 18.55
C LEU A 355 4.25 16.74 19.40
N GLY A 356 4.79 16.99 20.60
CA GLY A 356 4.30 18.04 21.51
C GLY A 356 2.90 17.79 22.09
N TYR A 357 2.53 16.52 22.28
CA TYR A 357 1.32 16.15 23.02
C TYR A 357 1.57 16.28 24.53
N PHE A 358 0.54 16.71 25.28
CA PHE A 358 0.62 16.90 26.74
C PHE A 358 -0.52 16.18 27.48
N GLY A 359 -0.25 15.66 28.68
CA GLY A 359 -1.22 15.02 29.56
C GLY A 359 -1.82 13.75 28.96
N TRP A 360 -3.15 13.58 29.05
CA TRP A 360 -3.85 12.39 28.50
C TRP A 360 -3.68 12.18 26.99
N SER A 361 -3.23 13.22 26.28
CA SER A 361 -2.94 13.13 24.84
C SER A 361 -1.59 12.48 24.55
N GLU A 362 -0.69 12.31 25.54
CA GLU A 362 0.61 11.64 25.39
C GLU A 362 0.48 10.13 25.13
N PHE A 363 -0.58 9.50 25.63
CA PHE A 363 -0.76 8.05 25.49
C PHE A 363 -1.22 7.62 24.09
N SER A 364 -0.63 6.53 23.61
CA SER A 364 -0.76 6.06 22.23
C SER A 364 -1.84 5.00 22.04
N PHE A 365 -1.90 3.97 22.91
CA PHE A 365 -2.75 2.80 22.72
C PHE A 365 -4.10 2.86 23.48
N PRO A 366 -5.23 2.52 22.84
CA PRO A 366 -5.42 2.39 21.40
C PRO A 366 -5.57 3.76 20.73
N SER A 367 -5.40 3.80 19.41
CA SER A 367 -5.50 5.05 18.63
C SER A 367 -6.92 5.61 18.65
N GLY A 368 -7.11 6.78 19.26
CA GLY A 368 -8.42 7.43 19.38
C GLY A 368 -9.04 7.80 18.03
N HIS A 369 -8.26 8.39 17.11
CA HIS A 369 -8.70 8.69 15.74
C HIS A 369 -9.18 7.42 15.03
N SER A 370 -8.44 6.31 15.14
CA SER A 370 -8.81 5.05 14.48
C SER A 370 -10.08 4.47 15.11
N THR A 371 -10.12 4.37 16.44
CA THR A 371 -11.25 3.83 17.21
C THR A 371 -12.55 4.61 16.97
N THR A 372 -12.54 5.92 17.23
CA THR A 372 -13.76 6.73 17.20
C THR A 372 -14.33 6.84 15.79
N ASN A 373 -13.48 6.98 14.76
CA ASN A 373 -13.94 7.02 13.37
C ASN A 373 -14.43 5.65 12.90
N ALA A 374 -13.76 4.55 13.28
CA ALA A 374 -14.23 3.20 13.01
C ALA A 374 -15.64 2.97 13.56
N VAL A 375 -15.87 3.37 14.82
CA VAL A 375 -17.17 3.24 15.49
C VAL A 375 -18.23 4.16 14.88
N MET A 376 -17.93 5.45 14.76
CA MET A 376 -18.90 6.45 14.29
C MET A 376 -19.37 6.14 12.88
N TYR A 377 -18.45 5.97 11.93
CA TYR A 377 -18.81 5.66 10.54
C TYR A 377 -19.32 4.22 10.40
N GLY A 378 -18.84 3.27 11.20
CA GLY A 378 -19.27 1.87 11.15
C GLY A 378 -20.71 1.71 11.61
N PHE A 379 -21.07 2.34 12.73
CA PHE A 379 -22.44 2.32 13.23
C PHE A 379 -23.39 3.13 12.33
N LEU A 380 -22.92 4.25 11.75
CA LEU A 380 -23.67 4.98 10.73
C LEU A 380 -23.95 4.11 9.49
N ALA A 381 -22.93 3.39 8.99
CA ALA A 381 -23.05 2.47 7.85
C ALA A 381 -24.07 1.35 8.16
N PHE A 382 -24.02 0.78 9.36
CA PHE A 382 -25.01 -0.19 9.83
C PHE A 382 -26.44 0.37 9.78
N LEU A 383 -26.67 1.58 10.30
CA LEU A 383 -28.00 2.23 10.25
C LEU A 383 -28.48 2.49 8.82
N VAL A 384 -27.57 2.88 7.91
CA VAL A 384 -27.89 3.15 6.50
C VAL A 384 -28.23 1.86 5.73
N VAL A 385 -27.45 0.78 5.89
CA VAL A 385 -27.73 -0.48 5.17
C VAL A 385 -29.07 -1.09 5.60
N ARG A 386 -29.44 -0.99 6.88
CA ARG A 386 -30.76 -1.45 7.35
C ARG A 386 -31.92 -0.76 6.62
N ARG A 387 -31.72 0.43 6.07
CA ARG A 387 -32.71 1.13 5.23
C ARG A 387 -32.71 0.62 3.78
N LEU A 388 -31.54 0.41 3.20
CA LEU A 388 -31.37 0.12 1.76
C LEU A 388 -31.52 -1.38 1.44
N GLY A 389 -31.38 -2.26 2.43
CA GLY A 389 -31.48 -3.71 2.29
C GLY A 389 -30.11 -4.40 2.22
N PRO A 390 -30.08 -5.73 2.38
CA PRO A 390 -28.85 -6.51 2.57
C PRO A 390 -27.90 -6.47 1.35
N GLY A 391 -28.40 -6.22 0.15
CA GLY A 391 -27.57 -6.10 -1.07
C GLY A 391 -26.60 -4.91 -1.05
N TRP A 392 -26.84 -3.91 -0.18
CA TRP A 392 -25.98 -2.72 -0.04
C TRP A 392 -24.86 -2.89 0.98
N TRP A 393 -24.81 -4.02 1.70
CA TRP A 393 -23.76 -4.28 2.69
C TRP A 393 -22.34 -4.18 2.11
N PRO A 394 -22.01 -4.77 0.95
CA PRO A 394 -20.68 -4.63 0.37
C PRO A 394 -20.31 -3.17 0.07
N VAL A 395 -21.27 -2.37 -0.41
CA VAL A 395 -21.07 -0.95 -0.73
C VAL A 395 -20.80 -0.14 0.54
N ALA A 396 -21.57 -0.39 1.60
CA ALA A 396 -21.40 0.31 2.87
C ALA A 396 -20.08 -0.03 3.57
N VAL A 397 -19.66 -1.30 3.54
CA VAL A 397 -18.35 -1.71 4.07
C VAL A 397 -17.22 -1.07 3.26
N LEU A 398 -17.35 -0.98 1.93
CA LEU A 398 -16.35 -0.30 1.10
C LEU A 398 -16.31 1.20 1.34
N ALA A 399 -17.46 1.85 1.52
CA ALA A 399 -17.53 3.28 1.86
C ALA A 399 -16.92 3.55 3.24
N TRP A 400 -17.21 2.69 4.22
CA TRP A 400 -16.60 2.76 5.55
C TRP A 400 -15.07 2.58 5.47
N ALA A 401 -14.60 1.54 4.78
CA ALA A 401 -13.17 1.28 4.63
C ALA A 401 -12.46 2.41 3.87
N GLY A 402 -13.08 2.95 2.83
CA GLY A 402 -12.56 4.07 2.05
C GLY A 402 -12.44 5.38 2.83
N LEU A 403 -13.10 5.53 3.98
CA LEU A 403 -12.92 6.67 4.88
C LEU A 403 -11.98 6.34 6.04
N VAL A 404 -12.20 5.21 6.71
CA VAL A 404 -11.50 4.87 7.96
C VAL A 404 -10.07 4.40 7.71
N VAL A 405 -9.82 3.62 6.66
CA VAL A 405 -8.46 3.10 6.37
C VAL A 405 -7.49 4.22 6.01
N PRO A 406 -7.84 5.22 5.17
CA PRO A 406 -6.95 6.37 4.94
C PRO A 406 -6.67 7.18 6.21
N ILE A 407 -7.69 7.43 7.05
CA ILE A 407 -7.49 8.12 8.34
C ILE A 407 -6.54 7.32 9.23
N ALA A 408 -6.77 6.02 9.40
CA ALA A 408 -5.90 5.13 10.17
C ALA A 408 -4.46 5.11 9.63
N PHE A 409 -4.29 4.97 8.32
CA PHE A 409 -2.99 4.97 7.65
C PHE A 409 -2.24 6.30 7.83
N SER A 410 -2.94 7.44 7.73
CA SER A 410 -2.33 8.75 7.92
C SER A 410 -1.71 8.91 9.32
N ARG A 411 -2.29 8.28 10.36
CA ARG A 411 -1.71 8.27 11.72
C ARG A 411 -0.39 7.49 11.79
N LEU A 412 -0.27 6.41 11.03
CA LEU A 412 0.96 5.62 10.93
C LEU A 412 2.03 6.38 10.16
N TYR A 413 1.65 6.93 8.99
CA TYR A 413 2.56 7.65 8.10
C TYR A 413 3.14 8.91 8.77
N LEU A 414 2.29 9.70 9.44
CA LEU A 414 2.71 10.91 10.15
C LEU A 414 3.48 10.61 11.45
N GLY A 415 3.66 9.32 11.81
CA GLY A 415 4.38 8.91 13.01
C GLY A 415 3.63 9.20 14.31
N ALA A 416 2.30 9.36 14.27
CA ALA A 416 1.53 9.79 15.43
C ALA A 416 1.08 8.65 16.35
N HIS A 417 1.12 7.41 15.85
CA HIS A 417 0.75 6.18 16.53
C HIS A 417 1.56 4.99 16.00
N TRP A 418 1.72 3.97 16.83
CA TRP A 418 2.31 2.69 16.42
C TRP A 418 1.34 1.87 15.56
N PHE A 419 1.85 0.88 14.82
CA PHE A 419 1.04 0.00 13.98
C PHE A 419 -0.01 -0.77 14.82
N SER A 420 0.41 -1.33 15.93
CA SER A 420 -0.45 -2.02 16.89
C SER A 420 -1.49 -1.09 17.53
N ASP A 421 -1.20 0.20 17.77
CA ASP A 421 -2.19 1.16 18.30
C ASP A 421 -3.38 1.33 17.34
N VAL A 422 -3.09 1.38 16.04
CA VAL A 422 -4.08 1.58 14.98
C VAL A 422 -4.86 0.30 14.75
N MET A 423 -4.19 -0.85 14.65
CA MET A 423 -4.85 -2.15 14.51
C MET A 423 -5.72 -2.50 15.72
N GLY A 424 -5.22 -2.27 16.93
CA GLY A 424 -5.97 -2.42 18.17
C GLY A 424 -7.19 -1.49 18.22
N GLY A 425 -7.04 -0.23 17.81
CA GLY A 425 -8.16 0.72 17.75
C GLY A 425 -9.25 0.31 16.74
N LEU A 426 -8.86 -0.16 15.53
CA LEU A 426 -9.81 -0.66 14.53
C LEU A 426 -10.51 -1.93 15.01
N ALA A 427 -9.77 -2.88 15.60
CA ALA A 427 -10.32 -4.12 16.14
C ALA A 427 -11.32 -3.85 17.28
N PHE A 428 -10.93 -3.01 18.25
CA PHE A 428 -11.83 -2.55 19.32
C PHE A 428 -13.08 -1.86 18.76
N GLY A 429 -12.90 -0.94 17.80
CA GLY A 429 -14.03 -0.24 17.18
C GLY A 429 -15.01 -1.17 16.48
N MET A 430 -14.50 -2.17 15.74
CA MET A 430 -15.32 -3.20 15.09
C MET A 430 -16.05 -4.09 16.09
N ALA A 431 -15.39 -4.50 17.17
CA ALA A 431 -16.01 -5.26 18.25
C ALA A 431 -17.15 -4.45 18.91
N TRP A 432 -16.91 -3.17 19.22
CA TRP A 432 -17.91 -2.28 19.81
C TRP A 432 -19.12 -2.06 18.89
N VAL A 433 -18.89 -1.82 17.60
CA VAL A 433 -19.98 -1.74 16.60
C VAL A 433 -20.76 -3.04 16.53
N ALA A 434 -20.10 -4.20 16.60
CA ALA A 434 -20.76 -5.49 16.58
C ALA A 434 -21.65 -5.71 17.82
N VAL A 435 -21.16 -5.40 19.02
CA VAL A 435 -21.95 -5.45 20.27
C VAL A 435 -23.20 -4.58 20.14
N LEU A 436 -23.04 -3.32 19.71
CA LEU A 436 -24.17 -2.41 19.57
C LEU A 436 -25.13 -2.82 18.46
N SER A 437 -24.62 -3.41 17.38
CA SER A 437 -25.44 -3.94 16.29
C SER A 437 -26.29 -5.12 16.77
N ILE A 438 -25.71 -6.05 17.53
CA ILE A 438 -26.43 -7.18 18.15
C ILE A 438 -27.51 -6.66 19.10
N ALA A 439 -27.14 -5.76 20.02
CA ALA A 439 -28.07 -5.18 20.97
C ALA A 439 -29.22 -4.42 20.27
N TYR A 440 -28.91 -3.65 19.22
CA TYR A 440 -29.91 -2.91 18.45
C TYR A 440 -30.85 -3.82 17.65
N LEU A 441 -30.33 -4.93 17.10
CA LEU A 441 -31.14 -5.93 16.39
C LEU A 441 -32.06 -6.69 17.35
N HIS A 442 -31.56 -7.09 18.52
CA HIS A 442 -32.36 -7.81 19.52
C HIS A 442 -33.61 -7.05 19.96
N HIS A 443 -33.55 -5.71 20.04
CA HIS A 443 -34.70 -4.89 20.42
C HIS A 443 -35.68 -4.59 19.26
N GLN A 444 -35.57 -5.29 18.12
CA GLN A 444 -36.47 -5.28 16.94
C GLN A 444 -36.90 -3.88 16.45
N HIS A 445 -35.98 -2.92 16.43
CA HIS A 445 -36.31 -1.56 16.00
C HIS A 445 -36.44 -1.41 14.48
N ARG A 446 -37.67 -1.17 14.01
CA ARG A 446 -38.02 -0.97 12.59
C ARG A 446 -38.22 0.50 12.21
N GLY A 447 -37.37 1.40 12.72
CA GLY A 447 -37.42 2.83 12.40
C GLY A 447 -36.57 3.20 11.18
N ARG A 448 -37.19 3.48 10.02
CA ARG A 448 -36.47 4.02 8.86
C ARG A 448 -36.30 5.53 8.99
N VAL A 449 -35.07 6.04 8.89
CA VAL A 449 -34.79 7.48 8.93
C VAL A 449 -34.27 7.97 7.57
N ARG A 450 -35.13 8.68 6.82
CA ARG A 450 -34.83 9.16 5.45
C ARG A 450 -34.03 10.45 5.47
N GLY A 451 -32.77 10.40 5.06
CA GLY A 451 -31.89 11.58 4.92
C GLY A 451 -30.67 11.57 5.82
N LEU A 452 -30.55 10.59 6.73
CA LEU A 452 -29.43 10.47 7.66
C LEU A 452 -28.05 10.49 6.97
N PHE A 453 -27.90 9.73 5.89
CA PHE A 453 -26.68 9.69 5.10
C PHE A 453 -26.30 11.06 4.53
N VAL A 454 -27.28 11.79 4.00
CA VAL A 454 -27.05 13.13 3.41
C VAL A 454 -26.62 14.12 4.49
N VAL A 455 -27.27 14.11 5.64
CA VAL A 455 -26.88 14.97 6.78
C VAL A 455 -25.45 14.67 7.21
N ALA A 456 -25.10 13.40 7.41
CA ALA A 456 -23.75 13.01 7.82
C ALA A 456 -22.69 13.42 6.78
N CYS A 457 -22.93 13.18 5.49
CA CYS A 457 -22.00 13.57 4.42
C CYS A 457 -21.86 15.09 4.29
N MET A 458 -22.96 15.85 4.33
CA MET A 458 -22.92 17.31 4.26
C MET A 458 -22.14 17.88 5.44
N THR A 459 -22.42 17.41 6.66
CA THR A 459 -21.70 17.87 7.85
C THR A 459 -20.23 17.47 7.79
N LEU A 460 -19.88 16.28 7.31
CA LEU A 460 -18.49 15.84 7.17
C LEU A 460 -17.72 16.74 6.19
N VAL A 461 -18.30 17.05 5.03
CA VAL A 461 -17.67 17.91 4.02
C VAL A 461 -17.49 19.33 4.55
N VAL A 462 -18.52 19.90 5.18
CA VAL A 462 -18.46 21.27 5.71
C VAL A 462 -17.50 21.37 6.90
N ALA A 463 -17.67 20.51 7.91
CA ALA A 463 -16.82 20.53 9.10
C ALA A 463 -15.37 20.17 8.78
N GLY A 464 -15.16 19.16 7.91
CA GLY A 464 -13.83 18.79 7.41
C GLY A 464 -13.17 19.92 6.65
N GLY A 465 -13.87 20.51 5.67
CA GLY A 465 -13.34 21.63 4.89
C GLY A 465 -13.00 22.85 5.75
N VAL A 466 -13.84 23.18 6.74
CA VAL A 466 -13.56 24.28 7.68
C VAL A 466 -12.37 23.96 8.60
N ASN A 467 -12.21 22.71 9.06
CA ASN A 467 -11.07 22.32 9.90
C ASN A 467 -9.76 22.41 9.11
N VAL A 468 -9.73 21.85 7.90
CA VAL A 468 -8.58 21.91 6.99
C VAL A 468 -8.22 23.37 6.69
N TYR A 469 -9.19 24.19 6.31
CA TYR A 469 -8.94 25.61 6.04
C TYR A 469 -8.30 26.36 7.21
N ARG A 470 -8.65 26.00 8.46
CA ARG A 470 -8.20 26.72 9.67
C ARG A 470 -6.91 26.20 10.27
N LYS A 471 -6.69 24.89 10.26
CA LYS A 471 -5.63 24.24 11.06
C LYS A 471 -4.50 23.65 10.24
N HIS A 472 -4.71 23.42 8.94
CA HIS A 472 -3.78 22.66 8.10
C HIS A 472 -2.35 23.16 8.15
N ALA A 473 -2.13 24.47 8.04
CA ALA A 473 -0.79 25.05 8.09
C ALA A 473 -0.07 24.79 9.42
N ALA A 474 -0.79 24.84 10.55
CA ALA A 474 -0.23 24.60 11.87
C ALA A 474 0.03 23.11 12.12
N GLU A 475 -0.88 22.23 11.68
CA GLU A 475 -0.70 20.77 11.79
C GLU A 475 0.47 20.28 10.93
N VAL A 476 0.61 20.79 9.70
CA VAL A 476 1.77 20.47 8.84
C VAL A 476 3.09 20.80 9.53
N GLN A 477 3.17 21.95 10.21
CA GLN A 477 4.37 22.31 11.00
C GLN A 477 4.57 21.39 12.20
N ARG A 478 3.51 21.01 12.91
CA ARG A 478 3.60 20.08 14.05
C ARG A 478 4.17 18.73 13.62
N TYR A 479 3.68 18.16 12.51
CA TYR A 479 4.19 16.88 12.00
C TYR A 479 5.55 17.00 11.31
N ALA A 480 6.02 18.20 10.97
CA ALA A 480 7.35 18.43 10.41
C ALA A 480 8.46 18.38 11.47
N ALA A 481 8.14 18.50 12.77
CA ALA A 481 9.12 18.44 13.85
C ALA A 481 9.83 17.07 13.85
N ARG A 482 11.15 17.07 13.67
CA ARG A 482 12.02 15.89 13.79
C ARG A 482 12.82 16.02 15.08
N GLU A 483 12.97 14.91 15.79
CA GLU A 483 13.90 14.85 16.93
C GLU A 483 15.34 15.04 16.45
N ALA A 484 16.14 15.78 17.21
CA ALA A 484 17.57 15.87 17.00
C ALA A 484 18.21 14.49 17.16
N ALA A 485 19.18 14.16 16.31
CA ALA A 485 19.93 12.92 16.41
C ALA A 485 20.58 12.81 17.79
N PRO A 486 20.35 11.73 18.56
CA PRO A 486 21.06 11.52 19.82
C PRO A 486 22.58 11.48 19.57
N THR A 487 23.34 12.24 20.34
CA THR A 487 24.80 12.33 20.20
C THR A 487 25.54 11.44 21.20
N VAL A 488 26.59 10.75 20.76
CA VAL A 488 27.52 9.99 21.60
C VAL A 488 28.87 10.71 21.61
N LEU A 489 29.50 10.87 22.78
CA LEU A 489 30.86 11.42 22.86
C LEU A 489 31.88 10.42 22.29
N ALA A 490 32.88 10.91 21.57
CA ALA A 490 33.85 10.04 20.90
C ALA A 490 34.62 9.11 21.85
N GLY A 491 35.06 9.61 23.01
CA GLY A 491 35.73 8.78 24.03
C GLY A 491 34.83 7.70 24.62
N ASP A 492 33.55 8.00 24.80
CA ASP A 492 32.58 7.04 25.32
C ASP A 492 32.32 5.91 24.31
N TRP A 493 32.37 6.20 23.01
CA TRP A 493 32.08 5.20 21.97
C TRP A 493 33.06 4.03 22.02
N TRP A 494 34.35 4.29 22.18
CA TRP A 494 35.41 3.27 22.27
C TRP A 494 35.33 2.40 23.53
N THR A 495 34.94 2.99 24.66
CA THR A 495 34.98 2.33 25.98
C THR A 495 33.72 1.51 26.29
N GLY A 496 32.61 1.78 25.61
CA GLY A 496 31.37 0.99 25.78
C GLY A 496 30.12 1.57 25.10
N GLY A 497 30.17 2.82 24.63
CA GLY A 497 29.09 3.49 23.92
C GLY A 497 28.65 2.78 22.64
N TRP A 498 29.55 2.02 22.00
CA TRP A 498 29.22 1.15 20.86
C TRP A 498 28.12 0.13 21.16
N GLN A 499 27.93 -0.28 22.42
CA GLN A 499 26.91 -1.24 22.85
C GLN A 499 25.49 -0.65 22.88
N ARG A 500 25.35 0.69 22.84
CA ARG A 500 24.04 1.35 22.77
C ARG A 500 23.41 1.23 21.38
N LEU A 501 24.21 0.88 20.38
CA LEU A 501 23.76 0.71 19.01
C LEU A 501 23.19 -0.70 18.80
N PRO A 502 22.36 -0.91 17.76
CA PRO A 502 21.76 -2.22 17.51
C PRO A 502 22.83 -3.31 17.38
N ALA A 503 22.73 -4.36 18.21
CA ALA A 503 23.65 -5.49 18.16
C ALA A 503 23.26 -6.52 17.08
N ARG A 504 22.03 -6.45 16.57
CA ARG A 504 21.45 -7.40 15.61
C ARG A 504 20.57 -6.69 14.62
N ARG A 505 20.47 -7.23 13.41
CA ARG A 505 19.45 -6.82 12.45
C ARG A 505 18.10 -7.38 12.90
N VAL A 506 17.11 -6.51 12.91
CA VAL A 506 15.71 -6.90 13.08
C VAL A 506 15.03 -6.68 11.74
N ASP A 507 14.32 -7.67 11.23
CA ASP A 507 13.58 -7.52 9.97
C ASP A 507 12.25 -6.75 10.17
N LEU A 508 11.42 -6.67 9.13
CA LEU A 508 10.14 -5.95 9.20
C LEU A 508 9.08 -6.67 10.05
N ILE A 509 9.18 -8.00 10.20
CA ILE A 509 8.27 -8.80 11.02
C ILE A 509 8.72 -8.93 12.47
N GLY A 510 9.84 -8.26 12.83
CA GLY A 510 10.33 -8.21 14.19
C GLY A 510 11.13 -9.44 14.58
N GLU A 511 11.61 -10.23 13.62
CA GLU A 511 12.52 -11.35 13.87
C GLU A 511 13.97 -10.87 13.92
N GLU A 512 14.77 -11.46 14.80
CA GLU A 512 16.20 -11.19 14.90
C GLU A 512 16.97 -12.05 13.90
N GLU A 513 17.81 -11.40 13.10
CA GLU A 513 18.59 -12.03 12.05
C GLU A 513 20.09 -11.91 12.34
N GLU A 514 20.92 -11.51 11.37
CA GLU A 514 22.37 -11.47 11.55
C GLU A 514 22.83 -10.41 12.59
N PRO A 515 23.91 -10.67 13.34
CA PRO A 515 24.51 -9.68 14.22
C PRO A 515 25.15 -8.54 13.44
N MET A 516 25.20 -7.37 14.07
CA MET A 516 25.91 -6.20 13.53
C MET A 516 27.40 -6.34 13.85
N THR A 517 28.17 -6.86 12.89
CA THR A 517 29.60 -7.14 13.06
C THR A 517 30.49 -5.92 12.83
N VAL A 518 29.95 -4.81 12.31
CA VAL A 518 30.72 -3.61 11.95
C VAL A 518 30.04 -2.33 12.41
N GLN A 519 30.82 -1.37 12.88
CA GLN A 519 30.42 0.02 13.06
C GLN A 519 31.44 0.96 12.42
N TRP A 520 30.94 1.94 11.68
CA TRP A 520 31.75 2.94 11.01
C TRP A 520 31.38 4.34 11.49
N ALA A 521 32.36 5.11 11.96
CA ALA A 521 32.19 6.53 12.29
C ALA A 521 32.85 7.39 11.19
N GLY A 522 32.06 8.02 10.33
CA GLY A 522 32.59 8.80 9.22
C GLY A 522 31.63 8.97 8.04
N PRO A 523 32.00 9.81 7.06
CA PRO A 523 31.31 9.83 5.77
C PRO A 523 31.47 8.48 5.07
N LEU A 524 30.39 7.98 4.44
CA LEU A 524 30.39 6.70 3.74
C LEU A 524 31.27 6.72 2.48
N GLU A 525 31.44 7.88 1.84
CA GLU A 525 32.31 8.03 0.67
C GLU A 525 33.78 7.73 0.99
N ALA A 526 34.24 8.09 2.20
CA ALA A 526 35.59 7.76 2.64
C ALA A 526 35.76 6.25 2.82
N LEU A 527 34.77 5.58 3.41
CA LEU A 527 34.77 4.13 3.55
C LEU A 527 34.78 3.43 2.18
N LYS A 528 33.91 3.88 1.28
CA LYS A 528 33.79 3.35 -0.08
C LYS A 528 35.11 3.49 -0.84
N ALA A 529 35.78 4.65 -0.74
CA ALA A 529 37.06 4.88 -1.38
C ALA A 529 38.13 3.90 -0.86
N THR A 530 38.28 3.76 0.46
CA THR A 530 39.25 2.84 1.07
C THR A 530 39.02 1.40 0.64
N LEU A 531 37.76 0.94 0.67
CA LEU A 531 37.44 -0.45 0.33
C LEU A 531 37.58 -0.75 -1.17
N LYS A 532 37.36 0.25 -2.04
CA LYS A 532 37.52 0.09 -3.49
C LYS A 532 38.96 -0.23 -3.88
N ASP A 533 39.94 0.35 -3.17
CA ASP A 533 41.36 0.06 -3.37
C ASP A 533 41.73 -1.38 -2.99
N SER A 534 40.93 -2.02 -2.12
CA SER A 534 41.06 -3.43 -1.72
C SER A 534 40.17 -4.39 -2.50
N GLY A 535 39.64 -3.99 -3.66
CA GLY A 535 38.87 -4.87 -4.56
C GLY A 535 37.37 -4.95 -4.27
N TRP A 536 36.84 -4.22 -3.28
CA TRP A 536 35.39 -4.13 -3.05
C TRP A 536 34.73 -3.27 -4.12
N ARG A 537 33.56 -3.66 -4.58
CA ARG A 537 32.80 -2.92 -5.60
C ARG A 537 31.33 -2.78 -5.24
N GLU A 538 30.67 -1.80 -5.85
CA GLU A 538 29.21 -1.69 -5.74
C GLU A 538 28.53 -2.80 -6.54
N PRO A 539 27.43 -3.37 -6.03
CA PRO A 539 26.67 -4.36 -6.76
C PRO A 539 25.92 -3.73 -7.93
N GLU A 540 25.58 -4.57 -8.89
CA GLU A 540 24.66 -4.20 -9.97
C GLU A 540 23.31 -3.72 -9.39
N GLY A 541 22.77 -2.65 -9.99
CA GLY A 541 21.51 -2.04 -9.53
C GLY A 541 20.30 -2.94 -9.79
N TRP A 542 19.24 -2.77 -9.00
CA TRP A 542 17.94 -3.42 -9.21
C TRP A 542 17.23 -2.82 -10.43
N THR A 543 17.59 -3.30 -11.61
CA THR A 543 16.88 -3.04 -12.87
C THR A 543 16.04 -4.26 -13.24
N MET A 544 15.05 -4.10 -14.13
CA MET A 544 14.29 -5.24 -14.65
C MET A 544 15.23 -6.29 -15.29
N THR A 545 16.28 -5.84 -15.99
CA THR A 545 17.29 -6.69 -16.63
C THR A 545 18.10 -7.47 -15.60
N ASN A 546 18.64 -6.80 -14.58
CA ASN A 546 19.44 -7.41 -13.52
C ASN A 546 18.59 -8.27 -12.58
N THR A 547 17.28 -8.02 -12.47
CA THR A 547 16.38 -8.89 -11.69
C THR A 547 16.18 -10.23 -12.38
N LEU A 548 16.15 -10.25 -13.72
CA LEU A 548 15.96 -11.48 -14.50
C LEU A 548 17.18 -12.40 -14.44
N THR A 549 18.37 -11.90 -14.11
CA THR A 549 19.57 -12.75 -13.95
C THR A 549 19.50 -13.69 -12.75
N TRP A 550 18.56 -13.46 -11.82
CA TRP A 550 18.19 -14.41 -10.77
C TRP A 550 17.42 -15.64 -11.30
N LEU A 551 16.86 -15.54 -12.52
CA LEU A 551 16.14 -16.63 -13.20
C LEU A 551 17.01 -17.37 -14.23
N THR A 552 18.33 -17.21 -14.15
CA THR A 552 19.32 -17.91 -14.98
C THR A 552 20.34 -18.60 -14.09
N ALA A 553 20.83 -19.77 -14.51
CA ALA A 553 21.77 -20.58 -13.73
C ALA A 553 23.26 -20.29 -13.99
N ASP A 554 23.57 -19.46 -14.99
CA ASP A 554 24.94 -19.24 -15.49
C ASP A 554 25.48 -17.82 -15.17
N THR A 555 24.93 -17.17 -14.15
CA THR A 555 25.31 -15.80 -13.80
C THR A 555 26.41 -15.79 -12.73
N ASP A 556 27.52 -15.09 -13.00
CA ASP A 556 28.53 -14.76 -11.99
C ASP A 556 27.87 -14.13 -10.74
N PRO A 557 28.08 -14.67 -9.53
CA PRO A 557 27.59 -14.12 -8.27
C PRO A 557 27.78 -12.61 -8.10
N LEU A 558 28.86 -12.05 -8.65
CA LEU A 558 29.15 -10.63 -8.51
C LEU A 558 28.32 -9.75 -9.45
N ASN A 559 27.73 -10.31 -10.50
CA ASN A 559 26.83 -9.60 -11.42
C ASN A 559 25.36 -9.70 -10.99
N LEU A 560 25.05 -10.47 -9.94
CA LEU A 560 23.72 -10.54 -9.36
C LEU A 560 23.46 -9.30 -8.48
N PRO A 561 22.30 -8.64 -8.60
CA PRO A 561 21.95 -7.57 -7.67
C PRO A 561 21.82 -8.14 -6.25
N VAL A 562 22.22 -7.35 -5.26
CA VAL A 562 22.20 -7.74 -3.85
C VAL A 562 20.82 -7.53 -3.25
N LEU A 563 20.26 -8.57 -2.60
CA LEU A 563 18.98 -8.46 -1.90
C LEU A 563 19.05 -7.40 -0.80
N PRO A 564 18.15 -6.40 -0.84
CA PRO A 564 18.12 -5.36 0.18
C PRO A 564 17.47 -5.94 1.45
N TYR A 565 18.28 -6.21 2.46
CA TYR A 565 17.77 -6.59 3.78
C TYR A 565 17.51 -5.35 4.63
N LEU A 566 16.28 -5.26 5.14
CA LEU A 566 15.86 -4.13 5.98
C LEU A 566 16.39 -4.30 7.40
N GLU A 567 16.87 -3.20 7.99
CA GLU A 567 17.13 -3.07 9.43
C GLU A 567 16.00 -2.24 10.03
N SER A 568 15.10 -2.87 10.76
CA SER A 568 13.95 -2.21 11.39
C SER A 568 13.27 -1.24 10.42
N GLY A 569 12.99 -1.67 9.18
CA GLY A 569 12.37 -0.84 8.14
C GLY A 569 13.27 0.16 7.41
N ARG A 570 14.56 0.26 7.74
CA ARG A 570 15.55 1.06 7.01
C ARG A 570 16.20 0.22 5.91
N VAL A 571 16.32 0.81 4.72
CA VAL A 571 17.14 0.26 3.64
C VAL A 571 18.63 0.50 3.92
N PRO A 572 19.53 -0.41 3.51
CA PRO A 572 20.96 -0.18 3.63
C PRO A 572 21.35 1.04 2.78
N VAL A 573 22.17 1.91 3.36
CA VAL A 573 22.64 3.15 2.70
C VAL A 573 23.90 2.88 1.88
N LEU A 574 24.74 1.95 2.33
CA LEU A 574 25.88 1.45 1.57
C LEU A 574 25.82 -0.07 1.49
N THR A 575 26.07 -0.61 0.30
CA THR A 575 26.26 -2.04 0.07
C THR A 575 27.45 -2.23 -0.85
N LEU A 576 28.42 -3.04 -0.43
CA LEU A 576 29.58 -3.39 -1.27
C LEU A 576 29.72 -4.91 -1.30
N ILE A 577 30.26 -5.41 -2.40
CA ILE A 577 30.51 -6.82 -2.64
C ILE A 577 31.99 -7.07 -2.94
N HIS A 578 32.46 -8.26 -2.55
CA HIS A 578 33.81 -8.73 -2.83
C HIS A 578 33.76 -10.23 -3.19
N PRO A 579 34.60 -10.74 -4.12
CA PRO A 579 34.72 -12.18 -4.35
C PRO A 579 35.14 -12.88 -3.05
N ALA A 580 34.51 -14.01 -2.70
CA ALA A 580 34.99 -14.80 -1.57
C ALA A 580 36.35 -15.46 -1.92
N GLU A 581 37.25 -15.58 -0.94
CA GLU A 581 38.60 -16.16 -1.14
C GLU A 581 38.59 -17.65 -1.54
N ASP A 582 37.49 -18.35 -1.28
CA ASP A 582 37.35 -19.80 -1.43
C ASP A 582 37.25 -20.19 -2.93
N GLN A 583 38.41 -20.32 -3.60
CA GLN A 583 38.55 -20.71 -5.03
C GLN A 583 37.88 -22.05 -5.39
N VAL A 584 37.45 -22.84 -4.41
CA VAL A 584 36.88 -24.18 -4.61
C VAL A 584 35.40 -24.14 -5.03
N SER A 585 34.71 -23.01 -4.86
CA SER A 585 33.36 -22.83 -5.40
C SER A 585 33.18 -21.39 -5.90
N ALA A 586 33.23 -21.20 -7.22
CA ALA A 586 33.03 -19.92 -7.91
C ALA A 586 31.62 -19.30 -7.73
N ALA A 587 30.86 -19.76 -6.72
CA ALA A 587 29.48 -19.44 -6.44
C ALA A 587 29.30 -18.68 -5.10
N ALA A 588 30.35 -18.02 -4.58
CA ALA A 588 30.29 -17.31 -3.30
C ALA A 588 30.77 -15.85 -3.42
N ARG A 589 30.19 -14.96 -2.61
CA ARG A 589 30.63 -13.56 -2.48
C ARG A 589 30.48 -13.07 -1.05
N TRP A 590 31.32 -12.13 -0.65
CA TRP A 590 31.13 -11.37 0.58
C TRP A 590 30.32 -10.12 0.30
N VAL A 591 29.46 -9.75 1.24
CA VAL A 591 28.59 -8.58 1.14
C VAL A 591 28.64 -7.82 2.46
N VAL A 592 29.05 -6.55 2.41
CA VAL A 592 28.92 -5.62 3.53
C VAL A 592 27.70 -4.74 3.31
N ARG A 593 26.86 -4.61 4.34
CA ARG A 593 25.69 -3.73 4.35
C ARG A 593 25.79 -2.78 5.54
N LEU A 594 25.65 -1.48 5.30
CA LEU A 594 25.60 -0.47 6.36
C LEU A 594 24.25 0.25 6.37
N TRP A 595 23.69 0.41 7.56
CA TRP A 595 22.46 1.13 7.83
C TRP A 595 22.74 2.37 8.68
N ALA A 596 21.93 3.41 8.45
CA ALA A 596 21.95 4.61 9.30
C ALA A 596 21.49 4.24 10.72
N THR A 597 22.21 4.69 11.75
CA THR A 597 21.77 4.53 13.15
C THR A 597 20.88 5.69 13.60
N GLY A 598 21.12 6.89 13.05
CA GLY A 598 20.56 8.14 13.55
C GLY A 598 21.32 8.70 14.76
N PHE A 599 22.44 8.09 15.15
CA PHE A 599 23.35 8.62 16.15
C PHE A 599 24.49 9.38 15.48
N GLU A 600 24.90 10.46 16.13
CA GLU A 600 26.06 11.25 15.73
C GLU A 600 27.15 11.17 16.81
N LEU A 601 28.39 10.93 16.39
CA LEU A 601 29.56 11.02 17.21
C LEU A 601 29.97 12.48 17.34
N ARG A 602 30.21 12.96 18.57
CA ARG A 602 30.68 14.32 18.82
C ARG A 602 32.16 14.30 19.21
N ASN A 603 33.00 14.91 18.38
CA ASN A 603 34.44 15.13 18.62
C ASN A 603 34.87 16.51 18.08
N GLY A 604 34.41 17.60 18.71
CA GLY A 604 34.55 18.97 18.18
C GLY A 604 33.66 19.28 16.97
N SER A 605 33.46 18.31 16.07
CA SER A 605 32.47 18.25 14.99
C SER A 605 31.55 17.04 15.17
N THR A 606 30.36 17.04 14.54
CA THR A 606 29.44 15.89 14.55
C THR A 606 29.63 15.03 13.32
N VAL A 607 29.74 13.71 13.53
CA VAL A 607 29.99 12.73 12.47
C VAL A 607 28.98 11.59 12.59
N PRO A 608 28.34 11.14 11.49
CA PRO A 608 27.37 10.06 11.58
C PRO A 608 28.02 8.72 11.92
N ILE A 609 27.32 7.92 12.73
CA ILE A 609 27.69 6.53 13.01
C ILE A 609 26.80 5.59 12.19
N TRP A 610 27.41 4.62 11.55
CA TRP A 610 26.79 3.58 10.75
C TRP A 610 27.01 2.23 11.42
N VAL A 611 26.00 1.36 11.35
CA VAL A 611 26.10 -0.03 11.82
C VAL A 611 25.86 -0.96 10.66
N GLY A 612 26.48 -2.12 10.68
CA GLY A 612 26.37 -3.05 9.58
C GLY A 612 26.79 -4.46 9.90
N SER A 613 26.57 -5.31 8.92
CA SER A 613 26.99 -6.71 8.91
C SER A 613 27.79 -6.98 7.64
N VAL A 614 28.80 -7.84 7.78
CA VAL A 614 29.52 -8.46 6.65
C VAL A 614 29.21 -9.93 6.68
N VAL A 615 28.73 -10.45 5.56
CA VAL A 615 28.24 -11.82 5.45
C VAL A 615 28.76 -12.47 4.19
N GLU A 616 28.88 -13.79 4.19
CA GLU A 616 29.08 -14.56 2.97
C GLU A 616 27.74 -15.03 2.40
N GLU A 617 27.53 -14.80 1.11
CA GLU A 617 26.41 -15.34 0.34
C GLU A 617 26.92 -16.43 -0.60
N ARG A 618 26.37 -17.65 -0.49
CA ARG A 618 26.60 -18.74 -1.43
C ARG A 618 25.39 -18.95 -2.32
N PHE A 619 25.63 -19.16 -3.61
CA PHE A 619 24.62 -19.35 -4.62
C PHE A 619 24.50 -20.81 -5.01
N THR A 620 23.27 -21.26 -5.17
CA THR A 620 22.93 -22.62 -5.62
C THR A 620 21.94 -22.53 -6.77
N HIS A 621 22.00 -23.48 -7.70
CA HIS A 621 21.17 -23.49 -8.91
C HIS A 621 20.28 -24.74 -8.95
N PRO A 622 19.26 -24.83 -8.07
CA PRO A 622 18.33 -25.95 -8.12
C PRO A 622 17.62 -25.99 -9.47
N TYR A 623 17.72 -27.13 -10.17
CA TYR A 623 17.08 -27.38 -11.47
C TYR A 623 17.51 -26.46 -12.63
N SER A 624 18.63 -25.72 -12.51
CA SER A 624 19.16 -24.82 -13.55
C SER A 624 18.21 -23.72 -14.06
N LEU A 625 17.08 -23.48 -13.37
CA LEU A 625 16.04 -22.53 -13.80
C LEU A 625 16.06 -21.22 -12.99
N PHE A 626 16.68 -21.23 -11.81
CA PHE A 626 16.78 -20.06 -10.94
C PHE A 626 17.99 -20.19 -10.02
N THR A 627 18.51 -19.04 -9.62
CA THR A 627 19.61 -18.92 -8.67
C THR A 627 19.04 -18.64 -7.29
N LEU A 628 19.51 -19.35 -6.27
CA LEU A 628 19.17 -19.11 -4.87
C LEU A 628 20.44 -18.72 -4.10
N GLY A 629 20.45 -17.52 -3.52
CA GLY A 629 21.48 -17.08 -2.60
C GLY A 629 21.11 -17.43 -1.17
N ARG A 630 22.06 -18.00 -0.43
CA ARG A 630 21.93 -18.31 1.00
C ARG A 630 23.09 -17.70 1.77
N MET A 631 22.76 -16.94 2.81
CA MET A 631 23.73 -16.43 3.77
C MET A 631 24.34 -17.58 4.58
N GLN A 632 25.67 -17.57 4.74
CA GLN A 632 26.37 -18.55 5.56
C GLN A 632 26.35 -18.18 7.05
N PRO A 633 26.41 -19.16 7.96
CA PRO A 633 26.43 -18.90 9.40
C PRO A 633 27.72 -18.24 9.91
N ASP A 634 28.85 -18.47 9.24
CA ASP A 634 30.15 -17.90 9.61
C ASP A 634 30.22 -16.41 9.26
N LEU A 635 30.59 -15.61 10.26
CA LEU A 635 30.72 -14.16 10.13
C LEU A 635 32.13 -13.66 10.48
N ASP A 636 33.00 -14.50 11.04
CA ASP A 636 34.35 -14.10 11.43
C ASP A 636 35.22 -13.91 10.17
N GLY A 637 35.18 -14.86 9.22
CA GLY A 637 35.93 -14.76 7.96
C GLY A 637 35.64 -13.48 7.17
N PRO A 638 34.37 -13.19 6.81
CA PRO A 638 34.02 -11.97 6.08
C PRO A 638 34.36 -10.67 6.85
N ARG A 639 34.21 -10.67 8.19
CA ARG A 639 34.56 -9.50 9.01
C ARG A 639 36.07 -9.26 9.03
N ASP A 640 36.87 -10.30 9.19
CA ASP A 640 38.33 -10.19 9.29
C ASP A 640 38.95 -9.77 7.94
N ALA A 641 38.34 -10.19 6.82
CA ALA A 641 38.66 -9.67 5.50
C ALA A 641 38.38 -8.16 5.38
N LEU A 642 37.24 -7.69 5.90
CA LEU A 642 36.94 -6.26 5.93
C LEU A 642 37.93 -5.50 6.83
N ALA A 643 38.27 -6.06 7.99
CA ALA A 643 39.24 -5.48 8.93
C ALA A 643 40.61 -5.27 8.26
N SER A 644 41.06 -6.26 7.50
CA SER A 644 42.33 -6.22 6.76
C SER A 644 42.34 -5.14 5.67
N ALA A 645 41.20 -4.88 5.02
CA ALA A 645 41.07 -3.82 4.02
C ALA A 645 41.07 -2.40 4.61
N LEU A 646 40.62 -2.23 5.86
CA LEU A 646 40.50 -0.90 6.49
C LEU A 646 41.78 -0.45 7.22
N GLY A 647 42.64 -1.38 7.63
CA GLY A 647 43.92 -1.11 8.28
C GLY A 647 43.79 -0.65 9.74
N GLU A 648 43.25 0.56 9.99
CA GLU A 648 43.04 1.12 11.34
C GLU A 648 41.68 0.71 11.91
N VAL A 649 41.66 -0.37 12.69
CA VAL A 649 40.43 -0.94 13.26
C VAL A 649 40.63 -1.41 14.70
N SER A 650 39.53 -1.43 15.46
CA SER A 650 39.49 -1.99 16.83
C SER A 650 38.42 -3.06 16.92
N LEU A 651 38.80 -4.26 17.38
CA LEU A 651 37.86 -5.35 17.67
C LEU A 651 37.45 -5.30 19.14
N VAL A 652 36.16 -5.09 19.41
CA VAL A 652 35.60 -4.96 20.77
C VAL A 652 34.56 -6.04 21.05
N GLY A 653 34.41 -6.49 22.29
CA GLY A 653 33.43 -7.54 22.62
C GLY A 653 33.31 -7.81 24.13
N PRO A 654 32.42 -8.74 24.54
CA PRO A 654 31.57 -9.57 23.69
C PRO A 654 30.16 -9.00 23.46
N ALA A 655 29.68 -8.98 22.21
CA ALA A 655 28.28 -8.68 21.85
C ALA A 655 27.34 -9.86 22.16
N PRO A 656 26.01 -9.70 22.31
CA PRO A 656 25.09 -10.82 22.62
C PRO A 656 25.04 -11.94 21.56
N PRO A 657 24.97 -13.24 21.91
CA PRO A 657 25.04 -14.36 20.96
C PRO A 657 23.73 -14.60 20.18
N VAL A 658 23.82 -15.00 18.90
CA VAL A 658 22.66 -15.30 18.05
C VAL A 658 22.71 -16.77 17.63
N ALA A 659 21.68 -17.55 17.97
CA ALA A 659 21.70 -19.02 17.83
C ALA A 659 21.87 -19.54 16.39
N ARG A 660 21.62 -18.72 15.37
CA ARG A 660 21.72 -19.09 13.94
C ARG A 660 23.10 -18.84 13.32
N TYR A 661 23.99 -18.12 13.99
CA TYR A 661 25.26 -17.64 13.42
C TYR A 661 26.45 -18.02 14.31
N GLU A 662 27.56 -18.39 13.68
CA GLU A 662 28.82 -18.76 14.33
C GLU A 662 29.79 -17.59 14.20
N TRP A 663 30.16 -16.98 15.33
CA TRP A 663 31.13 -15.88 15.38
C TRP A 663 31.69 -15.67 16.78
N ASP A 664 32.85 -15.03 16.90
CA ASP A 664 33.58 -14.79 18.15
C ASP A 664 32.98 -13.68 19.05
N ARG A 665 31.85 -13.09 18.64
CA ARG A 665 31.12 -12.01 19.34
C ARG A 665 31.88 -10.68 19.42
N ARG A 666 32.90 -10.46 18.58
CA ARG A 666 33.63 -9.19 18.48
C ARG A 666 33.11 -8.33 17.33
N VAL A 667 32.86 -7.07 17.63
CA VAL A 667 32.41 -6.05 16.67
C VAL A 667 33.62 -5.25 16.19
N LEU A 668 33.71 -5.02 14.89
CA LEU A 668 34.71 -4.20 14.25
C LEU A 668 34.31 -2.72 14.35
N LEU A 669 35.07 -1.92 15.09
CA LEU A 669 34.93 -0.47 15.12
C LEU A 669 36.00 0.15 14.21
N ALA A 670 35.55 0.98 13.27
CA ALA A 670 36.42 1.70 12.35
C ALA A 670 35.95 3.16 12.19
N HIS A 671 36.87 4.05 11.85
CA HIS A 671 36.56 5.48 11.71
C HIS A 671 37.28 6.12 10.52
N ALA A 672 36.71 7.22 10.01
CA ALA A 672 37.42 8.03 9.03
C ALA A 672 38.62 8.72 9.68
N ARG A 673 39.70 8.95 8.93
CA ARG A 673 40.92 9.64 9.43
C ARG A 673 40.63 11.01 10.05
N SER A 674 39.59 11.70 9.59
CA SER A 674 39.13 12.99 10.14
C SER A 674 38.55 12.90 11.56
N VAL A 675 38.25 11.70 12.05
CA VAL A 675 37.65 11.43 13.37
C VAL A 675 38.72 10.99 14.38
N SER A 676 39.96 10.77 13.90
CA SER A 676 41.13 10.39 14.70
C SER A 676 41.21 11.25 15.95
N SER A 677 41.04 10.61 17.11
CA SER A 677 41.28 11.20 18.41
C SER A 677 42.77 11.47 18.55
N SER A 678 43.18 12.73 18.62
CA SER A 678 44.49 13.09 19.16
C SER A 678 44.59 12.86 20.68
N GLU A 679 43.76 11.99 21.27
CA GLU A 679 43.65 11.81 22.73
C GLU A 679 43.16 10.40 23.16
N ALA A 680 43.45 9.36 22.37
CA ALA A 680 43.24 7.98 22.83
C ALA A 680 44.46 7.11 22.47
N ALA A 681 45.54 7.28 23.24
CA ALA A 681 46.48 6.20 23.49
C ALA A 681 46.23 5.69 24.92
N PRO A 682 46.28 4.37 25.18
CA PRO A 682 46.37 3.87 26.55
C PRO A 682 47.64 4.37 27.25
#